data_AF-A0A7S1WG85-F1
#
_entry.id   AF-A0A7S1WG85-F1
#
_cell.length_a   1.000
_cell.length_b   1.000
_cell.length_c   1.000
_cell.angle_alpha   90.00
_cell.angle_beta   90.00
_cell.angle_gamma   90.00
#
_symmetry.space_group_name_H-M   'P 1'
#
loop_
_entity.id
_entity.type
_entity.pdbx_description
1 polymer ?
#
loop_
_entity_poly.entity_id
_entity_poly.type
_entity_poly.pdbx_seq_one_letter_code
_entity_poly.pdbx_strand_id
1 'polypeptide(L)'
;MGAETVAGDEAMVEVELEDEAFEGEEAEAAASKVGNGAAVAEPAAEKEVEAEEEMDDPYGAAPEDAPAAEEAAPARLEERELDEPEDKSARIARGVELCAVDATPDVLVSASGAVSSLAQGGFQHLRSGVRADTGAKAGRYLFEVKVIECGSRAESELRVGFSTAGSSLFLGDGSAENVCFSSEGAYYLADPGQGKAIEKAGACNRMTSHQVVGVLLNLSPESPNAMTVSVFLDGERAGKPQPIPAHLKGKALYPTLTFRNVTLAANFGARGLQLKALPFQCRMFSGMAKAHAESSGARASTEGKLEVVIPIGLPDRGVFDYAERFVQEHPGHVELSDRKFADWCRKSGLVTKGSPSPMHSRDRFDFNYGIPQLDGKAWRGNLQTLLQLSGRSCVLPEVRAGLLAPERKELLSKIPRSVRKVAVVVLGDPSKSFKDWVHEKIRSEYEVKKAAFEKRRDIAEAIGEELSEDELRPPEEPALGEDVCFLPVETGLSDLSEKALTGSYSHFTVPGDDEGFDEVRFEWSGRDEAEQYLQRWVTEKKATLIVDGLKPGTWFHARLKEWHKVRQDLRTSFSKYKSSGSDADVSAIKLEDVDVHNCDGDGTPIYANFKYEDWLLLSWRYELHLLVHAFMEDVADPDYKGIPEEHVAHYFRLYYGIPCDLKGKLGMDGLPAVVKLLKGPVELVELKPGYKVLQSTLPMSATADDFVRSIESYRRDRARRVEAGDESARLSFPKPSAKAAPAKAPVGKAPLAKAPVAKAPVGKAPVAKAKAPLGLAKAVTPSGPAGIKRPLVAAAESALKRPRPDAGASTPAVAKAPVTKAPVAKRKA
;
A
#
# COMPACT_ATOMS: atom_id res chain seq x y z
N MET A 1 46.59 -15.10 -0.93
CA MET A 1 46.38 -14.62 -2.31
C MET A 1 44.93 -14.20 -2.40
N GLY A 2 44.56 -12.92 -2.48
CA GLY A 2 45.37 -11.69 -2.52
C GLY A 2 45.20 -10.97 -3.86
N ALA A 3 44.78 -9.69 -3.80
CA ALA A 3 44.25 -8.88 -4.91
C ALA A 3 42.88 -9.39 -5.47
N GLU A 4 41.95 -8.55 -5.92
CA GLU A 4 41.88 -7.08 -5.83
C GLU A 4 40.42 -6.60 -5.82
N THR A 5 40.14 -5.50 -5.11
CA THR A 5 38.82 -4.85 -5.08
C THR A 5 38.88 -3.53 -5.84
N VAL A 6 38.28 -3.47 -7.03
CA VAL A 6 38.17 -2.23 -7.81
C VAL A 6 36.95 -1.45 -7.30
N ALA A 7 37.20 -0.34 -6.60
CA ALA A 7 36.18 0.67 -6.36
C ALA A 7 36.09 1.56 -7.61
N GLY A 8 34.88 1.71 -8.15
CA GLY A 8 34.59 2.72 -9.18
C GLY A 8 34.31 4.06 -8.53
N ASP A 9 35.16 5.04 -8.78
CA ASP A 9 35.02 6.40 -8.23
C ASP A 9 34.17 7.23 -9.22
N GLU A 10 32.97 7.68 -8.79
CA GLU A 10 32.04 8.42 -9.65
C GLU A 10 32.46 9.88 -9.81
N ALA A 11 33.42 10.11 -10.71
CA ALA A 11 33.82 11.46 -11.13
C ALA A 11 32.70 12.15 -11.93
N MET A 12 31.86 12.94 -11.25
CA MET A 12 30.94 13.85 -11.93
C MET A 12 31.74 14.88 -12.76
N VAL A 13 31.57 14.83 -14.07
CA VAL A 13 32.11 15.83 -15.00
C VAL A 13 31.04 16.88 -15.21
N GLU A 14 31.11 17.97 -14.45
CA GLU A 14 30.40 19.21 -14.81
C GLU A 14 30.97 19.71 -16.14
N VAL A 15 30.12 19.74 -17.17
CA VAL A 15 30.45 20.37 -18.46
C VAL A 15 29.79 21.75 -18.44
N GLU A 16 30.53 22.74 -17.95
CA GLU A 16 30.15 24.14 -18.11
C GLU A 16 30.06 24.46 -19.61
N LEU A 17 28.92 25.02 -20.03
CA LEU A 17 28.71 25.50 -21.39
C LEU A 17 29.02 27.00 -21.42
N GLU A 18 30.16 27.35 -22.01
CA GLU A 18 30.62 28.74 -22.17
C GLU A 18 29.80 29.46 -23.26
N ASP A 19 28.74 30.17 -22.85
CA ASP A 19 28.10 31.22 -23.66
C ASP A 19 28.95 32.51 -23.58
N GLU A 20 29.88 32.73 -24.52
CA GLU A 20 30.58 34.02 -24.62
C GLU A 20 29.60 35.17 -24.99
N ALA A 21 29.76 36.30 -24.32
CA ALA A 21 28.69 37.27 -24.10
C ALA A 21 28.81 38.58 -24.89
N PHE A 22 27.79 39.43 -24.75
CA PHE A 22 27.94 40.88 -24.93
C PHE A 22 27.26 41.61 -23.77
N GLU A 23 27.93 42.64 -23.23
CA GLU A 23 27.68 43.17 -21.88
C GLU A 23 26.49 44.15 -21.77
N GLY A 24 25.94 44.27 -20.56
CA GLY A 24 24.90 45.24 -20.19
C GLY A 24 24.33 45.00 -18.80
N GLU A 25 24.87 45.68 -17.79
CA GLU A 25 24.67 45.39 -16.35
C GLU A 25 23.65 46.33 -15.65
N GLU A 26 22.78 45.73 -14.82
CA GLU A 26 21.95 46.33 -13.74
C GLU A 26 20.93 47.47 -14.09
N ALA A 27 19.93 47.81 -13.26
CA ALA A 27 19.64 47.43 -11.87
C ALA A 27 18.14 47.17 -11.56
N GLU A 28 17.95 46.38 -10.49
CA GLU A 28 16.89 46.34 -9.47
C GLU A 28 15.61 47.22 -9.55
N ALA A 29 14.48 46.64 -9.11
CA ALA A 29 13.31 47.36 -8.62
C ALA A 29 13.15 47.11 -7.10
N ALA A 30 13.22 48.18 -6.29
CA ALA A 30 13.43 48.07 -4.85
C ALA A 30 12.18 47.64 -4.04
N ALA A 31 12.42 46.81 -3.01
CA ALA A 31 11.46 46.56 -1.92
C ALA A 31 11.75 47.49 -0.73
N SER A 32 10.75 48.20 -0.22
CA SER A 32 10.92 49.20 0.84
C SER A 32 10.84 48.61 2.26
N LYS A 33 11.89 48.76 3.06
CA LYS A 33 11.87 48.57 4.52
C LYS A 33 12.82 49.54 5.26
N VAL A 34 12.24 50.40 6.09
CA VAL A 34 12.86 51.15 7.20
C VAL A 34 11.75 51.35 8.24
N GLY A 35 11.94 51.27 9.56
CA GLY A 35 13.09 50.83 10.36
C GLY A 35 12.64 50.80 11.83
N ASN A 36 12.74 49.66 12.50
CA ASN A 36 13.72 49.36 13.56
C ASN A 36 13.49 50.09 14.91
N GLY A 37 13.35 49.30 16.00
CA GLY A 37 13.13 49.79 17.36
C GLY A 37 13.24 48.67 18.40
N ALA A 38 14.32 48.69 19.18
CA ALA A 38 14.60 47.82 20.33
C ALA A 38 13.84 48.28 21.60
N ALA A 39 13.65 47.51 22.69
CA ALA A 39 13.71 46.07 22.99
C ALA A 39 13.24 45.87 24.47
N VAL A 40 13.64 44.77 25.12
CA VAL A 40 13.75 44.54 26.60
C VAL A 40 12.59 43.86 27.34
N ALA A 41 12.86 42.57 27.66
CA ALA A 41 12.58 41.84 28.91
C ALA A 41 11.19 41.24 29.25
N GLU A 42 11.27 40.28 30.18
CA GLU A 42 10.26 39.34 30.69
C GLU A 42 9.88 39.67 32.16
N PRO A 43 8.94 38.94 32.82
CA PRO A 43 8.08 39.52 33.85
C PRO A 43 8.54 39.36 35.31
N ALA A 44 7.87 40.11 36.19
CA ALA A 44 7.76 39.86 37.63
C ALA A 44 6.30 40.02 38.07
N ALA A 45 5.95 39.53 39.25
CA ALA A 45 4.59 39.54 39.82
C ALA A 45 4.51 40.46 41.06
N GLU A 46 3.31 40.88 41.43
CA GLU A 46 3.02 41.41 42.77
C GLU A 46 1.53 41.27 43.13
N LYS A 47 1.20 41.46 44.41
CA LYS A 47 -0.15 41.35 45.01
C LYS A 47 -0.47 42.61 45.81
N GLU A 48 -1.73 43.01 45.83
CA GLU A 48 -2.44 43.70 46.95
C GLU A 48 -3.96 43.68 46.57
N VAL A 49 -4.99 43.44 47.40
CA VAL A 49 -5.22 43.58 48.88
C VAL A 49 -5.45 45.07 49.25
N GLU A 50 -6.45 45.54 50.02
CA GLU A 50 -7.30 44.93 51.08
C GLU A 50 -8.72 45.56 51.17
N ALA A 51 -9.63 44.94 51.94
CA ALA A 51 -10.78 45.47 52.73
C ALA A 51 -11.76 44.30 53.03
N GLU A 52 -11.93 43.72 54.23
CA GLU A 52 -12.25 44.26 55.59
C GLU A 52 -13.69 44.79 55.71
N GLU A 53 -14.51 44.47 56.73
CA GLU A 53 -14.34 43.79 58.04
C GLU A 53 -15.69 43.04 58.40
N GLU A 54 -15.98 42.35 59.52
CA GLU A 54 -15.48 42.33 60.92
C GLU A 54 -15.44 40.89 61.53
N MET A 55 -14.47 40.64 62.43
CA MET A 55 -14.41 39.80 63.67
C MET A 55 -14.98 38.34 63.72
N ASP A 56 -14.34 37.32 64.31
CA ASP A 56 -13.55 37.13 65.58
C ASP A 56 -14.42 37.09 66.86
N ASP A 57 -14.12 36.36 67.96
CA ASP A 57 -12.89 35.68 68.47
C ASP A 57 -13.30 34.34 69.22
N PRO A 58 -12.49 33.54 69.99
CA PRO A 58 -12.56 32.07 69.92
C PRO A 58 -12.63 31.34 71.29
N TYR A 59 -12.07 30.11 71.37
CA TYR A 59 -11.84 29.25 72.56
C TYR A 59 -13.07 28.63 73.26
N GLY A 60 -13.13 27.28 73.34
CA GLY A 60 -13.79 26.61 74.47
C GLY A 60 -14.47 25.24 74.30
N ALA A 61 -13.69 24.16 74.08
CA ALA A 61 -14.04 22.75 74.40
C ALA A 61 -15.28 22.06 73.75
N ALA A 62 -15.28 20.73 73.77
CA ALA A 62 -16.38 19.84 73.35
C ALA A 62 -17.18 19.34 74.58
N PRO A 63 -18.37 18.71 74.45
CA PRO A 63 -18.42 17.30 74.03
C PRO A 63 -19.65 16.82 73.21
N GLU A 64 -19.46 15.67 72.53
CA GLU A 64 -20.37 14.51 72.34
C GLU A 64 -21.71 14.55 71.55
N ASP A 65 -21.94 13.41 70.87
CA ASP A 65 -23.17 12.79 70.30
C ASP A 65 -24.12 13.54 69.33
N ALA A 66 -23.92 13.26 68.04
CA ALA A 66 -24.97 12.97 67.06
C ALA A 66 -24.46 11.93 66.02
N PRO A 67 -25.30 11.00 65.51
CA PRO A 67 -24.82 9.85 64.74
C PRO A 67 -24.43 10.18 63.28
N ALA A 68 -23.49 9.39 62.75
CA ALA A 68 -23.08 9.47 61.35
C ALA A 68 -24.20 8.99 60.39
N ALA A 69 -24.31 9.64 59.23
CA ALA A 69 -25.15 9.15 58.13
C ALA A 69 -24.43 8.02 57.39
N GLU A 70 -25.13 6.90 57.12
CA GLU A 70 -24.60 5.82 56.29
C GLU A 70 -24.43 6.27 54.83
N GLU A 71 -23.30 5.92 54.20
CA GLU A 71 -23.18 5.98 52.74
C GLU A 71 -24.16 4.98 52.11
N ALA A 72 -25.05 5.49 51.25
CA ALA A 72 -26.07 4.67 50.61
C ALA A 72 -25.43 3.65 49.65
N ALA A 73 -25.49 2.37 50.02
CA ALA A 73 -25.03 1.27 49.17
C ALA A 73 -25.74 1.28 47.80
N PRO A 74 -25.04 0.92 46.70
CA PRO A 74 -25.62 0.96 45.36
C PRO A 74 -26.83 0.03 45.24
N ALA A 75 -27.94 0.56 44.72
CA ALA A 75 -29.20 -0.17 44.61
C ALA A 75 -29.05 -1.44 43.74
N ARG A 76 -29.15 -2.60 44.39
CA ARG A 76 -29.02 -3.92 43.74
C ARG A 76 -30.12 -4.10 42.70
N LEU A 77 -29.74 -4.36 41.45
CA LEU A 77 -30.70 -4.66 40.38
C LEU A 77 -31.50 -5.91 40.72
N GLU A 78 -32.84 -5.82 40.68
CA GLU A 78 -33.72 -6.98 40.86
C GLU A 78 -33.45 -8.03 39.78
N GLU A 79 -33.20 -9.27 40.19
CA GLU A 79 -33.16 -10.39 39.25
C GLU A 79 -34.60 -10.82 38.90
N ARG A 80 -34.83 -11.11 37.61
CA ARG A 80 -36.15 -11.45 37.05
C ARG A 80 -36.12 -12.67 36.12
N GLU A 81 -34.94 -13.24 35.86
CA GLU A 81 -34.83 -14.57 35.24
C GLU A 81 -35.27 -15.65 36.25
N LEU A 82 -36.19 -16.51 35.82
CA LEU A 82 -36.60 -17.70 36.56
C LEU A 82 -35.70 -18.90 36.21
N ASP A 83 -35.68 -19.93 37.07
CA ASP A 83 -35.03 -21.22 36.77
C ASP A 83 -35.48 -21.79 35.42
N GLU A 84 -34.54 -22.35 34.65
CA GLU A 84 -34.86 -22.96 33.36
C GLU A 84 -35.62 -24.29 33.57
N PRO A 85 -36.78 -24.52 32.92
CA PRO A 85 -37.57 -25.74 33.14
C PRO A 85 -36.83 -27.03 32.77
N GLU A 86 -37.28 -28.18 33.28
CA GLU A 86 -36.76 -29.48 32.87
C GLU A 86 -36.95 -29.70 31.36
N ASP A 87 -35.85 -29.70 30.61
CA ASP A 87 -35.83 -30.09 29.20
C ASP A 87 -35.11 -31.43 29.04
N LYS A 88 -35.84 -32.43 28.52
CA LYS A 88 -35.38 -33.80 28.31
C LYS A 88 -34.87 -34.06 26.88
N SER A 89 -34.76 -33.02 26.06
CA SER A 89 -34.24 -33.08 24.69
C SER A 89 -32.77 -33.54 24.63
N ALA A 90 -32.42 -34.31 23.60
CA ALA A 90 -31.04 -34.73 23.38
C ALA A 90 -30.08 -33.52 23.29
N ARG A 91 -28.94 -33.61 23.98
CA ARG A 91 -27.91 -32.56 23.98
C ARG A 91 -26.95 -32.69 22.80
N ILE A 92 -26.14 -31.67 22.58
CA ILE A 92 -24.98 -31.76 21.66
C ILE A 92 -23.96 -32.80 22.17
N ALA A 93 -23.31 -33.52 21.24
CA ALA A 93 -22.44 -34.65 21.56
C ALA A 93 -20.96 -34.24 21.77
N ARG A 94 -20.53 -33.15 21.12
CA ARG A 94 -19.29 -32.42 21.43
C ARG A 94 -19.68 -31.21 22.28
N GLY A 95 -18.84 -30.82 23.24
CA GLY A 95 -18.96 -29.52 23.89
C GLY A 95 -18.62 -28.38 22.92
N VAL A 96 -18.97 -27.16 23.30
CA VAL A 96 -18.63 -25.96 22.50
C VAL A 96 -17.21 -25.53 22.83
N GLU A 97 -16.42 -25.18 21.80
CA GLU A 97 -15.00 -24.83 21.92
C GLU A 97 -14.69 -23.57 21.08
N LEU A 98 -13.64 -22.80 21.43
CA LEU A 98 -13.15 -21.70 20.59
C LEU A 98 -12.48 -22.25 19.33
N CYS A 99 -12.85 -21.74 18.15
CA CYS A 99 -12.35 -22.26 16.88
C CYS A 99 -11.11 -21.50 16.41
N ALA A 100 -9.94 -22.13 16.46
CA ALA A 100 -8.67 -21.53 16.01
C ALA A 100 -8.61 -21.21 14.50
N VAL A 101 -9.56 -21.73 13.71
CA VAL A 101 -9.70 -21.42 12.27
C VAL A 101 -10.62 -20.21 12.06
N ASP A 102 -11.63 -20.04 12.92
CA ASP A 102 -12.50 -18.85 12.95
C ASP A 102 -11.97 -17.83 13.98
N ALA A 103 -10.70 -17.49 13.80
CA ALA A 103 -9.90 -16.59 14.64
C ALA A 103 -8.96 -15.73 13.80
N THR A 104 -8.57 -14.55 14.29
CA THR A 104 -7.55 -13.73 13.63
C THR A 104 -6.18 -14.43 13.65
N PRO A 105 -5.32 -14.24 12.63
CA PRO A 105 -4.08 -15.05 12.48
C PRO A 105 -3.02 -14.92 13.58
N ASP A 106 -3.19 -13.98 14.52
CA ASP A 106 -2.35 -13.74 15.69
C ASP A 106 -2.81 -14.49 16.96
N VAL A 107 -4.00 -15.11 16.93
CA VAL A 107 -4.62 -15.74 18.10
C VAL A 107 -4.09 -17.15 18.35
N LEU A 108 -3.75 -17.43 19.61
CA LEU A 108 -3.33 -18.73 20.11
C LEU A 108 -4.42 -19.30 21.02
N VAL A 109 -5.13 -20.32 20.55
CA VAL A 109 -6.14 -21.06 21.34
C VAL A 109 -5.52 -22.32 21.94
N SER A 110 -5.62 -22.49 23.26
CA SER A 110 -5.16 -23.71 23.94
C SER A 110 -6.25 -24.79 23.98
N ALA A 111 -5.83 -26.05 24.11
CA ALA A 111 -6.73 -27.19 24.36
C ALA A 111 -7.48 -27.14 25.72
N SER A 112 -7.21 -26.13 26.56
CA SER A 112 -7.92 -25.89 27.83
C SER A 112 -8.88 -24.70 27.77
N GLY A 113 -9.16 -24.16 26.57
CA GLY A 113 -10.03 -22.99 26.40
C GLY A 113 -9.41 -21.66 26.81
N ALA A 114 -8.11 -21.63 27.11
CA ALA A 114 -7.38 -20.39 27.31
C ALA A 114 -6.99 -19.80 25.94
N VAL A 115 -7.04 -18.48 25.81
CA VAL A 115 -6.75 -17.77 24.56
C VAL A 115 -5.96 -16.49 24.83
N SER A 116 -4.98 -16.24 23.98
CA SER A 116 -4.15 -15.02 23.95
C SER A 116 -3.78 -14.68 22.50
N SER A 117 -3.04 -13.59 22.30
CA SER A 117 -2.55 -13.18 20.98
C SER A 117 -1.09 -12.74 21.00
N LEU A 118 -0.50 -12.57 19.82
CA LEU A 118 0.90 -12.14 19.66
C LEU A 118 1.11 -10.72 20.24
N ALA A 119 1.90 -10.59 21.31
CA ALA A 119 2.20 -9.30 21.94
C ALA A 119 3.50 -8.63 21.41
N GLN A 120 3.97 -9.00 20.21
CA GLN A 120 5.22 -8.51 19.62
C GLN A 120 5.02 -8.06 18.17
N GLY A 121 6.00 -7.34 17.60
CA GLY A 121 5.97 -6.97 16.18
C GLY A 121 4.88 -5.95 15.79
N GLY A 122 4.35 -5.19 16.75
CA GLY A 122 3.29 -4.21 16.52
C GLY A 122 1.88 -4.72 16.85
N PHE A 123 1.70 -6.04 16.99
CA PHE A 123 0.41 -6.67 17.27
C PHE A 123 -0.19 -6.26 18.63
N GLN A 124 0.61 -5.77 19.58
CA GLN A 124 0.13 -5.17 20.82
C GLN A 124 -0.77 -3.91 20.62
N HIS A 125 -0.81 -3.35 19.40
CA HIS A 125 -1.71 -2.26 19.03
C HIS A 125 -2.97 -2.73 18.28
N LEU A 126 -3.08 -4.03 17.99
CA LEU A 126 -4.20 -4.60 17.24
C LEU A 126 -5.22 -5.26 18.18
N ARG A 127 -6.47 -5.30 17.74
CA ARG A 127 -7.51 -6.17 18.32
C ARG A 127 -7.35 -7.57 17.74
N SER A 128 -7.50 -8.59 18.56
CA SER A 128 -7.49 -10.00 18.19
C SER A 128 -8.90 -10.57 18.38
N GLY A 129 -9.34 -11.49 17.52
CA GLY A 129 -10.74 -11.96 17.51
C GLY A 129 -10.87 -13.47 17.35
N VAL A 130 -11.86 -14.08 18.01
CA VAL A 130 -12.16 -15.52 17.92
C VAL A 130 -13.64 -15.82 18.15
N ARG A 131 -14.18 -16.76 17.37
CA ARG A 131 -15.56 -17.28 17.48
C ARG A 131 -15.56 -18.74 17.98
N ALA A 132 -16.62 -19.13 18.68
CA ALA A 132 -16.87 -20.53 19.04
C ALA A 132 -17.32 -21.39 17.84
N ASP A 133 -17.07 -22.70 17.89
CA ASP A 133 -17.42 -23.64 16.81
C ASP A 133 -18.93 -23.92 16.67
N THR A 134 -19.71 -23.53 17.67
CA THR A 134 -21.14 -23.83 17.83
C THR A 134 -21.89 -22.62 18.40
N GLY A 135 -23.01 -22.27 17.77
CA GLY A 135 -23.89 -21.16 18.16
C GLY A 135 -25.32 -21.63 18.48
N ALA A 136 -26.10 -20.74 19.08
CA ALA A 136 -27.50 -21.00 19.45
C ALA A 136 -28.47 -20.17 18.59
N LYS A 137 -29.54 -20.79 18.09
CA LYS A 137 -30.64 -20.10 17.38
C LYS A 137 -31.96 -20.02 18.15
N ALA A 138 -32.03 -20.66 19.32
CA ALA A 138 -33.19 -20.68 20.22
C ALA A 138 -32.74 -21.02 21.66
N GLY A 139 -33.64 -20.89 22.64
CA GLY A 139 -33.38 -21.21 24.05
C GLY A 139 -32.63 -20.12 24.82
N ARG A 140 -32.17 -20.44 26.04
CA ARG A 140 -31.46 -19.52 26.94
C ARG A 140 -30.16 -20.18 27.40
N TYR A 141 -29.00 -19.58 27.11
CA TYR A 141 -27.70 -20.21 27.34
C TYR A 141 -26.63 -19.25 27.88
N LEU A 142 -25.85 -19.73 28.85
CA LEU A 142 -24.73 -19.03 29.47
C LEU A 142 -23.39 -19.51 28.92
N PHE A 143 -22.46 -18.58 28.67
CA PHE A 143 -21.02 -18.88 28.67
C PHE A 143 -20.29 -17.92 29.60
N GLU A 144 -19.13 -18.34 30.09
CA GLU A 144 -18.30 -17.55 31.00
C GLU A 144 -16.94 -17.24 30.37
N VAL A 145 -16.38 -16.08 30.70
CA VAL A 145 -15.00 -15.70 30.36
C VAL A 145 -14.31 -15.23 31.62
N LYS A 146 -13.19 -15.85 31.99
CA LYS A 146 -12.32 -15.36 33.06
C LYS A 146 -11.14 -14.60 32.47
N VAL A 147 -10.91 -13.38 32.95
CA VAL A 147 -9.69 -12.62 32.67
C VAL A 147 -8.54 -13.22 33.50
N ILE A 148 -7.53 -13.78 32.86
CA ILE A 148 -6.36 -14.35 33.55
C ILE A 148 -5.35 -13.24 33.84
N GLU A 149 -4.98 -12.47 32.81
CA GLU A 149 -3.91 -11.48 32.83
C GLU A 149 -4.26 -10.32 31.88
N CYS A 150 -3.94 -9.09 32.28
CA CYS A 150 -3.99 -7.89 31.43
C CYS A 150 -2.58 -7.31 31.29
N GLY A 151 -2.21 -6.90 30.09
CA GLY A 151 -0.87 -6.41 29.75
C GLY A 151 -0.56 -5.05 30.39
N SER A 152 0.41 -5.01 31.30
CA SER A 152 0.73 -3.85 32.14
C SER A 152 1.40 -2.65 31.44
N ARG A 153 1.56 -2.68 30.11
CA ARG A 153 2.35 -1.69 29.34
C ARG A 153 1.62 -1.09 28.14
N ALA A 154 0.41 -1.55 27.83
CA ALA A 154 -0.37 -1.12 26.67
C ALA A 154 -1.86 -1.12 27.02
N GLU A 155 -2.65 -0.38 26.23
CA GLU A 155 -4.10 -0.35 26.37
C GLU A 155 -4.67 -1.77 26.28
N SER A 156 -5.38 -2.20 27.32
CA SER A 156 -6.00 -3.52 27.40
C SER A 156 -7.51 -3.38 27.19
N GLU A 157 -8.07 -4.17 26.29
CA GLU A 157 -9.49 -4.12 25.93
C GLU A 157 -10.06 -5.55 25.85
N LEU A 158 -11.29 -5.72 26.34
CA LEU A 158 -12.12 -6.90 26.09
C LEU A 158 -13.47 -6.45 25.53
N ARG A 159 -13.96 -7.16 24.52
CA ARG A 159 -15.34 -7.14 24.05
C ARG A 159 -15.84 -8.59 24.00
N VAL A 160 -16.99 -8.83 24.61
CA VAL A 160 -17.58 -10.17 24.75
C VAL A 160 -19.04 -10.13 24.33
N GLY A 161 -19.47 -11.12 23.55
CA GLY A 161 -20.83 -11.16 23.03
C GLY A 161 -21.03 -12.23 21.97
N PHE A 162 -21.78 -11.88 20.93
CA PHE A 162 -22.21 -12.81 19.89
C PHE A 162 -22.07 -12.23 18.50
N SER A 163 -21.76 -13.09 17.54
CA SER A 163 -21.82 -12.79 16.11
C SER A 163 -22.41 -13.98 15.34
N THR A 164 -22.85 -13.76 14.11
CA THR A 164 -23.22 -14.85 13.19
C THR A 164 -21.98 -15.53 12.60
N ALA A 165 -22.10 -16.76 12.09
CA ALA A 165 -20.99 -17.42 11.40
C ALA A 165 -20.52 -16.58 10.18
N GLY A 166 -19.20 -16.57 9.93
CA GLY A 166 -18.58 -15.91 8.77
C GLY A 166 -18.53 -14.37 8.81
N SER A 167 -19.13 -13.71 9.81
CA SER A 167 -19.07 -12.25 9.92
C SER A 167 -17.80 -11.76 10.62
N SER A 168 -17.68 -10.44 10.85
CA SER A 168 -16.50 -9.85 11.48
C SER A 168 -16.17 -10.48 12.84
N LEU A 169 -14.88 -10.76 13.05
CA LEU A 169 -14.32 -11.18 14.35
C LEU A 169 -14.04 -9.99 15.28
N PHE A 170 -14.32 -8.77 14.83
CA PHE A 170 -14.13 -7.52 15.57
C PHE A 170 -15.49 -7.01 16.05
N LEU A 171 -15.86 -7.39 17.28
CA LEU A 171 -17.14 -7.01 17.87
C LEU A 171 -17.25 -5.50 18.04
N GLY A 172 -18.40 -4.93 17.67
CA GLY A 172 -18.63 -3.48 17.67
C GLY A 172 -17.73 -2.68 16.72
N ASP A 173 -17.31 -3.27 15.59
CA ASP A 173 -16.56 -2.58 14.53
C ASP A 173 -17.42 -1.74 13.57
N GLY A 174 -18.75 -1.92 13.61
CA GLY A 174 -19.72 -1.29 12.70
C GLY A 174 -20.45 -2.27 11.78
N SER A 175 -20.02 -3.54 11.73
CA SER A 175 -20.80 -4.62 11.08
C SER A 175 -22.07 -4.94 11.88
N ALA A 176 -23.17 -5.21 11.17
CA ALA A 176 -24.50 -5.40 11.76
C ALA A 176 -24.70 -6.82 12.31
N GLU A 177 -23.79 -7.73 11.97
CA GLU A 177 -23.84 -9.18 12.21
C GLU A 177 -23.39 -9.58 13.63
N ASN A 178 -23.23 -8.61 14.54
CA ASN A 178 -22.74 -8.84 15.90
C ASN A 178 -23.32 -7.88 16.96
N VAL A 179 -23.24 -8.29 18.22
CA VAL A 179 -23.52 -7.47 19.42
C VAL A 179 -22.57 -7.83 20.56
N CYS A 180 -22.12 -6.85 21.35
CA CYS A 180 -21.20 -7.11 22.45
C CYS A 180 -21.24 -6.08 23.58
N PHE A 181 -20.69 -6.45 24.74
CA PHE A 181 -20.33 -5.53 25.81
C PHE A 181 -18.80 -5.38 25.86
N SER A 182 -18.30 -4.15 26.05
CA SER A 182 -16.88 -3.90 26.32
C SER A 182 -16.54 -3.99 27.81
N SER A 183 -15.24 -4.08 28.13
CA SER A 183 -14.72 -3.98 29.50
C SER A 183 -15.13 -2.69 30.20
N GLU A 184 -15.35 -1.61 29.45
CA GLU A 184 -15.85 -0.32 29.97
C GLU A 184 -17.38 -0.29 30.22
N GLY A 185 -18.07 -1.41 30.03
CA GLY A 185 -19.50 -1.54 30.33
C GLY A 185 -20.44 -1.02 29.24
N ALA A 186 -19.90 -0.59 28.09
CA ALA A 186 -20.70 -0.12 26.96
C ALA A 186 -21.22 -1.29 26.10
N TYR A 187 -22.48 -1.23 25.68
CA TYR A 187 -23.07 -2.20 24.74
C TYR A 187 -23.02 -1.66 23.32
N TYR A 188 -22.50 -2.46 22.39
CA TYR A 188 -22.39 -2.14 20.97
C TYR A 188 -23.32 -3.01 20.13
N LEU A 189 -23.93 -2.37 19.13
CA LEU A 189 -24.70 -2.98 18.05
C LEU A 189 -24.55 -2.10 16.78
N ALA A 190 -24.91 -2.62 15.62
CA ALA A 190 -25.11 -1.81 14.42
C ALA A 190 -26.33 -2.30 13.65
N ASP A 191 -27.00 -1.39 12.94
CA ASP A 191 -28.02 -1.72 11.96
C ASP A 191 -27.40 -1.95 10.56
N PRO A 192 -28.03 -2.76 9.68
CA PRO A 192 -27.54 -2.99 8.33
C PRO A 192 -27.30 -1.68 7.57
N GLY A 193 -26.14 -1.59 6.92
CA GLY A 193 -25.71 -0.41 6.14
C GLY A 193 -25.31 0.83 6.96
N GLN A 194 -25.43 0.82 8.30
CA GLN A 194 -25.08 1.98 9.13
C GLN A 194 -23.56 2.28 9.17
N GLY A 195 -22.71 1.27 8.95
CA GLY A 195 -21.24 1.39 8.84
C GLY A 195 -20.49 1.72 10.13
N LYS A 196 -21.14 2.36 11.10
CA LYS A 196 -20.60 2.73 12.41
C LYS A 196 -21.45 2.11 13.52
N ALA A 197 -20.80 1.53 14.53
CA ALA A 197 -21.50 0.96 15.68
C ALA A 197 -22.18 2.03 16.54
N ILE A 198 -23.40 1.74 16.97
CA ILE A 198 -24.10 2.47 18.03
C ILE A 198 -23.52 2.01 19.37
N GLU A 199 -22.95 2.95 20.12
CA GLU A 199 -22.46 2.71 21.48
C GLU A 199 -23.51 3.13 22.52
N LYS A 200 -23.82 2.23 23.47
CA LYS A 200 -24.64 2.51 24.66
C LYS A 200 -23.76 2.38 25.89
N ALA A 201 -23.11 3.47 26.27
CA ALA A 201 -22.30 3.55 27.49
C ALA A 201 -23.14 3.26 28.75
N GLY A 202 -22.53 2.65 29.77
CA GLY A 202 -23.20 2.33 31.04
C GLY A 202 -24.29 1.25 30.95
N ALA A 203 -24.27 0.40 29.92
CA ALA A 203 -25.22 -0.71 29.77
C ALA A 203 -25.02 -1.81 30.84
N CYS A 204 -23.79 -1.97 31.34
CA CYS A 204 -23.46 -2.75 32.52
C CYS A 204 -22.27 -2.15 33.29
N ASN A 205 -22.00 -2.65 34.48
CA ASN A 205 -20.84 -2.31 35.30
C ASN A 205 -19.52 -2.66 34.57
N ARG A 206 -18.47 -1.88 34.85
CA ARG A 206 -17.11 -2.10 34.32
C ARG A 206 -16.58 -3.49 34.69
N MET A 207 -16.01 -4.19 33.72
CA MET A 207 -15.37 -5.50 33.92
C MET A 207 -13.93 -5.28 34.39
N THR A 208 -13.53 -5.93 35.49
CA THR A 208 -12.16 -5.80 36.03
C THR A 208 -11.38 -7.11 35.97
N SER A 209 -10.05 -7.03 36.14
CA SER A 209 -9.13 -8.18 36.07
C SER A 209 -9.50 -9.27 37.08
N HIS A 210 -9.26 -10.53 36.71
CA HIS A 210 -9.52 -11.74 37.53
C HIS A 210 -10.98 -12.10 37.80
N GLN A 211 -11.94 -11.23 37.47
CA GLN A 211 -13.37 -11.52 37.53
C GLN A 211 -13.78 -12.59 36.51
N VAL A 212 -14.91 -13.26 36.80
CA VAL A 212 -15.62 -14.10 35.82
C VAL A 212 -16.76 -13.29 35.21
N VAL A 213 -16.71 -13.10 33.89
CA VAL A 213 -17.76 -12.44 33.10
C VAL A 213 -18.68 -13.52 32.52
N GLY A 214 -19.87 -13.68 33.08
CA GLY A 214 -20.92 -14.53 32.54
C GLY A 214 -21.75 -13.77 31.52
N VAL A 215 -21.90 -14.29 30.30
CA VAL A 215 -22.72 -13.69 29.24
C VAL A 215 -23.85 -14.63 28.85
N LEU A 216 -25.07 -14.19 29.15
CA LEU A 216 -26.31 -14.92 28.96
C LEU A 216 -26.98 -14.47 27.66
N LEU A 217 -27.17 -15.42 26.74
CA LEU A 217 -28.02 -15.25 25.56
C LEU A 217 -29.43 -15.74 25.88
N ASN A 218 -30.44 -14.91 25.64
CA ASN A 218 -31.84 -15.27 25.87
C ASN A 218 -32.66 -15.12 24.58
N LEU A 219 -32.81 -16.22 23.84
CA LEU A 219 -33.64 -16.35 22.64
C LEU A 219 -34.98 -17.06 22.93
N SER A 220 -35.33 -17.29 24.19
CA SER A 220 -36.62 -17.91 24.55
C SER A 220 -37.74 -16.86 24.48
N PRO A 221 -38.79 -17.04 23.67
CA PRO A 221 -39.92 -16.09 23.60
C PRO A 221 -40.79 -16.11 24.87
N GLU A 222 -40.67 -17.16 25.70
CA GLU A 222 -41.45 -17.35 26.93
C GLU A 222 -40.77 -16.75 28.17
N SER A 223 -39.55 -16.22 28.04
CA SER A 223 -38.81 -15.64 29.17
C SER A 223 -39.20 -14.17 29.44
N PRO A 224 -39.20 -13.71 30.71
CA PRO A 224 -39.40 -12.29 31.06
C PRO A 224 -38.46 -11.31 30.35
N ASN A 225 -37.25 -11.74 29.94
CA ASN A 225 -36.31 -10.94 29.16
C ASN A 225 -36.06 -11.55 27.76
N ALA A 226 -37.11 -12.04 27.09
CA ALA A 226 -37.04 -12.61 25.76
C ALA A 226 -36.28 -11.73 24.74
N MET A 227 -35.45 -12.35 23.91
CA MET A 227 -34.65 -11.72 22.85
C MET A 227 -33.66 -10.66 23.37
N THR A 228 -32.95 -10.97 24.46
CA THR A 228 -31.93 -10.10 25.07
C THR A 228 -30.58 -10.80 25.28
N VAL A 229 -29.55 -9.99 25.53
CA VAL A 229 -28.27 -10.42 26.12
C VAL A 229 -28.09 -9.77 27.49
N SER A 230 -27.63 -10.52 28.48
CA SER A 230 -27.31 -10.02 29.83
C SER A 230 -25.87 -10.34 30.22
N VAL A 231 -25.24 -9.45 30.97
CA VAL A 231 -23.91 -9.65 31.60
C VAL A 231 -24.06 -9.85 33.10
N PHE A 232 -23.31 -10.82 33.61
CA PHE A 232 -23.10 -11.11 35.02
C PHE A 232 -21.61 -10.99 35.34
N LEU A 233 -21.27 -10.36 36.46
CA LEU A 233 -19.92 -10.28 36.98
C LEU A 233 -19.84 -11.06 38.28
N ASP A 234 -18.94 -12.05 38.30
CA ASP A 234 -18.67 -12.93 39.44
C ASP A 234 -19.86 -13.74 39.99
N GLY A 235 -20.98 -13.76 39.26
CA GLY A 235 -22.26 -14.41 39.59
C GLY A 235 -23.43 -13.43 39.69
N GLU A 236 -23.17 -12.13 39.88
CA GLU A 236 -24.21 -11.11 40.06
C GLU A 236 -24.53 -10.34 38.78
N ARG A 237 -25.78 -9.91 38.62
CA ARG A 237 -26.24 -9.16 37.44
C ARG A 237 -25.55 -7.79 37.35
N ALA A 238 -24.77 -7.60 36.29
CA ALA A 238 -23.96 -6.39 36.10
C ALA A 238 -24.71 -5.24 35.39
N GLY A 239 -25.89 -5.50 34.80
CA GLY A 239 -26.62 -4.48 34.05
C GLY A 239 -28.03 -4.91 33.64
N LYS A 240 -28.77 -3.97 33.05
CA LYS A 240 -30.09 -4.24 32.47
C LYS A 240 -29.93 -5.10 31.20
N PRO A 241 -30.79 -6.11 30.96
CA PRO A 241 -30.80 -6.88 29.72
C PRO A 241 -30.85 -5.95 28.49
N GLN A 242 -29.98 -6.19 27.51
CA GLN A 242 -29.91 -5.40 26.27
C GLN A 242 -30.61 -6.13 25.12
N PRO A 243 -31.43 -5.44 24.30
CA PRO A 243 -32.24 -6.08 23.27
C PRO A 243 -31.40 -6.52 22.06
N ILE A 244 -31.66 -7.72 21.55
CA ILE A 244 -31.05 -8.22 20.31
C ILE A 244 -31.70 -7.51 19.10
N PRO A 245 -30.92 -6.92 18.18
CA PRO A 245 -31.41 -6.29 16.95
C PRO A 245 -32.29 -7.22 16.11
N ALA A 246 -33.30 -6.66 15.44
CA ALA A 246 -34.33 -7.43 14.75
C ALA A 246 -33.76 -8.37 13.66
N HIS A 247 -32.77 -7.91 12.90
CA HIS A 247 -32.10 -8.66 11.82
C HIS A 247 -31.17 -9.79 12.30
N LEU A 248 -30.98 -9.95 13.62
CA LEU A 248 -30.25 -11.07 14.23
C LEU A 248 -31.19 -12.14 14.81
N LYS A 249 -32.49 -11.85 14.97
CA LYS A 249 -33.46 -12.81 15.53
C LYS A 249 -33.67 -13.97 14.56
N GLY A 250 -33.64 -15.20 15.08
CA GLY A 250 -33.75 -16.44 14.30
C GLY A 250 -32.47 -16.89 13.59
N LYS A 251 -31.40 -16.07 13.57
CA LYS A 251 -30.06 -16.50 13.14
C LYS A 251 -29.34 -17.21 14.30
N ALA A 252 -28.43 -18.12 13.99
CA ALA A 252 -27.55 -18.69 15.01
C ALA A 252 -26.52 -17.66 15.49
N LEU A 253 -26.46 -17.46 16.81
CA LEU A 253 -25.56 -16.54 17.48
C LEU A 253 -24.46 -17.33 18.21
N TYR A 254 -23.22 -17.07 17.82
CA TYR A 254 -22.03 -17.78 18.25
C TYR A 254 -21.27 -16.94 19.29
N PRO A 255 -20.92 -17.50 20.47
CA PRO A 255 -20.03 -16.84 21.41
C PRO A 255 -18.77 -16.33 20.71
N THR A 256 -18.51 -15.03 20.87
CA THR A 256 -17.41 -14.34 20.18
C THR A 256 -16.66 -13.47 21.17
N LEU A 257 -15.33 -13.42 21.03
CA LEU A 257 -14.43 -12.60 21.83
C LEU A 257 -13.62 -11.70 20.89
N THR A 258 -13.50 -10.42 21.22
CA THR A 258 -12.51 -9.52 20.63
C THR A 258 -11.72 -8.90 21.78
N PHE A 259 -10.40 -8.98 21.75
CA PHE A 259 -9.56 -8.60 22.89
C PHE A 259 -8.22 -8.02 22.42
N ARG A 260 -7.55 -7.25 23.27
CA ARG A 260 -6.26 -6.62 22.98
C ARG A 260 -5.45 -6.57 24.27
N ASN A 261 -4.24 -7.10 24.25
CA ASN A 261 -3.34 -7.21 25.42
C ASN A 261 -3.95 -7.93 26.65
N VAL A 262 -4.86 -8.89 26.45
CA VAL A 262 -5.49 -9.67 27.54
C VAL A 262 -5.38 -11.17 27.26
N THR A 263 -5.08 -11.97 28.30
CA THR A 263 -5.18 -13.43 28.27
C THR A 263 -6.48 -13.86 28.96
N LEU A 264 -7.28 -14.66 28.28
CA LEU A 264 -8.62 -15.08 28.70
C LEU A 264 -8.70 -16.60 28.89
N ALA A 265 -9.66 -17.08 29.67
CA ALA A 265 -10.18 -18.45 29.57
C ALA A 265 -11.69 -18.44 29.35
N ALA A 266 -12.13 -19.05 28.25
CA ALA A 266 -13.55 -19.24 27.95
C ALA A 266 -14.04 -20.57 28.53
N ASN A 267 -15.14 -20.54 29.27
CA ASN A 267 -15.83 -21.74 29.76
C ASN A 267 -17.25 -21.82 29.17
N PHE A 268 -17.47 -22.85 28.37
CA PHE A 268 -18.78 -23.17 27.79
C PHE A 268 -19.54 -24.25 28.58
N GLY A 269 -19.10 -24.62 29.78
CA GLY A 269 -19.79 -25.62 30.61
C GLY A 269 -19.40 -27.07 30.30
N ALA A 270 -18.18 -27.31 29.84
CA ALA A 270 -17.68 -28.66 29.61
C ALA A 270 -17.79 -29.50 30.90
N ARG A 271 -18.37 -30.71 30.79
CA ARG A 271 -18.68 -31.60 31.93
C ARG A 271 -19.61 -30.98 33.01
N GLY A 272 -20.35 -29.93 32.67
CA GLY A 272 -21.25 -29.23 33.60
C GLY A 272 -20.55 -28.25 34.56
N LEU A 273 -19.26 -27.94 34.33
CA LEU A 273 -18.54 -26.98 35.16
C LEU A 273 -19.02 -25.54 34.89
N GLN A 274 -19.57 -24.89 35.91
CA GLN A 274 -19.82 -23.44 35.94
C GLN A 274 -18.86 -22.82 36.95
N LEU A 275 -18.18 -21.72 36.58
CA LEU A 275 -17.19 -21.05 37.43
C LEU A 275 -17.85 -20.22 38.53
N LYS A 276 -18.99 -19.58 38.23
CA LYS A 276 -19.80 -18.79 39.17
C LYS A 276 -21.28 -19.09 39.00
N ALA A 277 -21.92 -19.59 40.05
CA ALA A 277 -23.36 -19.79 40.08
C ALA A 277 -24.10 -18.46 39.86
N LEU A 278 -25.17 -18.50 39.07
CA LEU A 278 -26.13 -17.40 38.95
C LEU A 278 -27.21 -17.51 40.04
N PRO A 279 -28.04 -16.47 40.27
CA PRO A 279 -29.15 -16.53 41.22
C PRO A 279 -30.30 -17.48 40.81
N PHE A 280 -30.20 -18.09 39.62
CA PHE A 280 -31.17 -18.98 39.00
C PHE A 280 -30.45 -20.04 38.15
N GLN A 281 -31.11 -21.17 37.88
CA GLN A 281 -30.58 -22.24 37.05
C GLN A 281 -30.65 -21.86 35.55
N CYS A 282 -29.52 -21.95 34.87
CA CYS A 282 -29.41 -21.78 33.42
C CYS A 282 -28.43 -22.80 32.83
N ARG A 283 -28.76 -23.34 31.65
CA ARG A 283 -27.86 -24.25 30.94
C ARG A 283 -26.69 -23.49 30.32
N MET A 284 -25.50 -24.06 30.42
CA MET A 284 -24.31 -23.56 29.71
C MET A 284 -24.35 -23.95 28.22
N PHE A 285 -23.59 -23.28 27.35
CA PHE A 285 -23.53 -23.58 25.90
C PHE A 285 -23.23 -25.06 25.56
N SER A 286 -22.40 -25.76 26.33
CA SER A 286 -22.12 -27.20 26.14
C SER A 286 -23.28 -28.11 26.60
N GLY A 287 -24.23 -27.58 27.36
CA GLY A 287 -25.48 -28.23 27.74
C GLY A 287 -26.65 -27.94 26.80
N MET A 288 -26.38 -27.39 25.60
CA MET A 288 -27.39 -26.99 24.62
C MET A 288 -28.16 -28.18 24.04
N ALA A 289 -29.45 -27.98 23.81
CA ALA A 289 -30.30 -28.95 23.12
C ALA A 289 -29.92 -29.01 21.63
N LYS A 290 -29.82 -30.22 21.07
CA LYS A 290 -29.36 -30.43 19.68
C LYS A 290 -30.20 -29.70 18.63
N ALA A 291 -31.47 -29.41 18.91
CA ALA A 291 -32.35 -28.63 18.02
C ALA A 291 -32.01 -27.12 17.99
N HIS A 292 -31.40 -26.58 19.05
CA HIS A 292 -31.03 -25.17 19.15
C HIS A 292 -29.61 -24.88 18.65
N ALA A 293 -28.79 -25.92 18.54
CA ALA A 293 -27.39 -25.82 18.12
C ALA A 293 -27.23 -25.69 16.60
N GLU A 294 -26.22 -24.93 16.21
CA GLU A 294 -25.74 -24.81 14.84
C GLU A 294 -24.22 -24.75 14.86
N SER A 295 -23.54 -25.44 13.94
CA SER A 295 -22.07 -25.44 13.87
C SER A 295 -21.61 -24.46 12.79
N SER A 296 -20.55 -23.71 13.06
CA SER A 296 -20.03 -22.66 12.18
C SER A 296 -19.46 -23.19 10.86
N GLY A 297 -19.32 -24.51 10.70
CA GLY A 297 -18.73 -25.15 9.52
C GLY A 297 -17.20 -25.04 9.45
N ALA A 298 -16.61 -24.02 10.09
CA ALA A 298 -15.17 -23.80 10.16
C ALA A 298 -14.43 -25.02 10.76
N ARG A 299 -13.51 -25.59 9.97
CA ARG A 299 -12.68 -26.75 10.35
C ARG A 299 -11.27 -26.57 9.82
N ALA A 300 -10.29 -27.06 10.57
CA ALA A 300 -8.92 -27.17 10.09
C ALA A 300 -8.84 -28.25 8.99
N SER A 301 -7.86 -28.13 8.08
CA SER A 301 -7.60 -29.17 7.09
C SER A 301 -7.10 -30.44 7.79
N THR A 302 -7.95 -31.47 7.84
CA THR A 302 -7.63 -32.76 8.49
C THR A 302 -6.96 -33.77 7.56
N GLU A 303 -6.93 -33.52 6.24
CA GLU A 303 -6.55 -34.52 5.22
C GLU A 303 -5.58 -33.99 4.14
N GLY A 304 -5.24 -32.70 4.13
CA GLY A 304 -4.37 -32.07 3.13
C GLY A 304 -3.01 -31.64 3.66
N LYS A 305 -2.01 -31.54 2.77
CA LYS A 305 -0.85 -30.67 3.02
C LYS A 305 -1.35 -29.22 3.08
N LEU A 306 -0.75 -28.40 3.95
CA LEU A 306 -0.96 -26.94 3.92
C LEU A 306 -0.56 -26.39 2.55
N GLU A 307 -1.30 -25.40 2.05
CA GLU A 307 -0.99 -24.76 0.78
C GLU A 307 -1.03 -23.22 0.85
N VAL A 308 -0.21 -22.61 0.00
CA VAL A 308 -0.22 -21.18 -0.32
C VAL A 308 -0.69 -21.04 -1.76
N VAL A 309 -1.81 -20.36 -1.95
CA VAL A 309 -2.40 -20.07 -3.25
C VAL A 309 -2.01 -18.66 -3.66
N ILE A 310 -1.34 -18.50 -4.79
CA ILE A 310 -0.87 -17.22 -5.32
C ILE A 310 -1.68 -16.95 -6.60
N PRO A 311 -2.72 -16.10 -6.55
CA PRO A 311 -3.46 -15.71 -7.75
C PRO A 311 -2.62 -14.73 -8.57
N ILE A 312 -2.57 -14.95 -9.88
CA ILE A 312 -1.71 -14.21 -10.82
C ILE A 312 -2.60 -13.68 -11.95
N GLY A 313 -2.79 -12.37 -11.95
CA GLY A 313 -3.57 -11.65 -12.95
C GLY A 313 -3.13 -10.19 -13.00
N LEU A 314 -3.69 -9.44 -13.95
CA LEU A 314 -3.35 -8.03 -14.14
C LEU A 314 -3.91 -7.13 -13.00
N PRO A 315 -3.25 -6.00 -12.70
CA PRO A 315 -3.82 -5.00 -11.81
C PRO A 315 -5.17 -4.50 -12.33
N ASP A 316 -6.11 -4.27 -11.42
CA ASP A 316 -7.45 -3.73 -11.70
C ASP A 316 -8.26 -4.65 -12.65
N ARG A 317 -7.92 -5.94 -12.66
CA ARG A 317 -8.58 -7.04 -13.38
C ARG A 317 -8.94 -8.21 -12.45
N GLY A 318 -9.42 -7.89 -11.24
CA GLY A 318 -10.13 -8.86 -10.39
C GLY A 318 -9.28 -9.84 -9.56
N VAL A 319 -7.96 -9.66 -9.45
CA VAL A 319 -7.10 -10.56 -8.64
C VAL A 319 -7.55 -10.65 -7.18
N PHE A 320 -7.90 -9.50 -6.58
CA PHE A 320 -8.40 -9.42 -5.22
C PHE A 320 -9.86 -9.88 -5.06
N ASP A 321 -10.64 -9.80 -6.13
CA ASP A 321 -12.03 -10.25 -6.17
C ASP A 321 -12.07 -11.78 -6.24
N TYR A 322 -11.17 -12.38 -7.05
CA TYR A 322 -10.86 -13.81 -7.01
C TYR A 322 -10.39 -14.25 -5.63
N ALA A 323 -9.45 -13.54 -5.00
CA ALA A 323 -8.99 -13.87 -3.65
C ALA A 323 -10.14 -13.84 -2.61
N GLU A 324 -11.09 -12.92 -2.74
CA GLU A 324 -12.26 -12.85 -1.87
C GLU A 324 -13.25 -13.98 -2.13
N ARG A 325 -13.62 -14.26 -3.40
CA ARG A 325 -14.45 -15.42 -3.77
C ARG A 325 -13.82 -16.74 -3.30
N PHE A 326 -12.51 -16.89 -3.50
CA PHE A 326 -11.78 -18.09 -3.11
C PHE A 326 -11.84 -18.36 -1.61
N VAL A 327 -11.75 -17.33 -0.75
CA VAL A 327 -11.90 -17.49 0.71
C VAL A 327 -13.35 -17.79 1.11
N GLN A 328 -14.35 -17.27 0.38
CA GLN A 328 -15.77 -17.65 0.60
C GLN A 328 -16.03 -19.12 0.25
N GLU A 329 -15.44 -19.62 -0.85
CA GLU A 329 -15.57 -21.02 -1.30
C GLU A 329 -14.67 -21.99 -0.50
N HIS A 330 -13.59 -21.49 0.12
CA HIS A 330 -12.66 -22.26 0.94
C HIS A 330 -12.42 -21.64 2.33
N PRO A 331 -13.36 -21.77 3.30
CA PRO A 331 -13.25 -21.19 4.65
C PRO A 331 -12.08 -21.71 5.54
N GLY A 332 -11.26 -22.64 5.03
CA GLY A 332 -10.02 -23.08 5.67
C GLY A 332 -8.78 -22.27 5.27
N HIS A 333 -8.91 -21.39 4.27
CA HIS A 333 -7.84 -20.51 3.77
C HIS A 333 -8.03 -19.07 4.26
N VAL A 334 -6.92 -18.38 4.53
CA VAL A 334 -6.91 -16.97 4.95
C VAL A 334 -6.29 -16.10 3.86
N GLU A 335 -6.86 -14.94 3.55
CA GLU A 335 -6.17 -13.94 2.72
C GLU A 335 -5.09 -13.22 3.53
N LEU A 336 -3.83 -13.38 3.11
CA LEU A 336 -2.68 -12.64 3.63
C LEU A 336 -2.30 -11.55 2.63
N SER A 337 -2.82 -10.33 2.83
CA SER A 337 -2.59 -9.19 1.95
C SER A 337 -2.47 -7.87 2.72
N ASP A 338 -1.80 -6.88 2.13
CA ASP A 338 -1.73 -5.52 2.68
C ASP A 338 -3.13 -4.91 2.86
N ARG A 339 -4.06 -5.14 1.91
CA ARG A 339 -5.45 -4.62 2.01
C ARG A 339 -6.22 -5.18 3.21
N LYS A 340 -6.13 -6.49 3.52
CA LYS A 340 -6.84 -7.10 4.65
C LYS A 340 -6.15 -6.77 5.98
N PHE A 341 -4.82 -6.60 5.99
CA PHE A 341 -4.11 -6.13 7.18
C PHE A 341 -4.42 -4.64 7.48
N ALA A 342 -4.54 -3.79 6.45
CA ALA A 342 -4.97 -2.40 6.62
C ALA A 342 -6.39 -2.27 7.19
N ASP A 343 -7.32 -3.15 6.76
CA ASP A 343 -8.66 -3.23 7.36
C ASP A 343 -8.63 -3.69 8.83
N TRP A 344 -7.79 -4.67 9.15
CA TRP A 344 -7.58 -5.11 10.53
C TRP A 344 -7.00 -3.97 11.41
N CYS A 345 -6.01 -3.23 10.91
CA CYS A 345 -5.49 -2.04 11.59
C CYS A 345 -6.57 -0.98 11.81
N ARG A 346 -7.40 -0.69 10.79
CA ARG A 346 -8.55 0.24 10.89
C ARG A 346 -9.54 -0.20 11.96
N LYS A 347 -9.96 -1.48 11.95
CA LYS A 347 -10.89 -2.06 12.94
C LYS A 347 -10.30 -2.17 14.34
N SER A 348 -8.97 -2.13 14.46
CA SER A 348 -8.25 -1.97 15.73
C SER A 348 -8.21 -0.52 16.24
N GLY A 349 -8.66 0.45 15.45
CA GLY A 349 -8.65 1.88 15.80
C GLY A 349 -7.40 2.64 15.33
N LEU A 350 -6.55 2.06 14.47
CA LEU A 350 -5.37 2.74 13.94
C LEU A 350 -5.73 3.69 12.80
N VAL A 351 -5.16 4.89 12.84
CA VAL A 351 -5.38 5.98 11.87
C VAL A 351 -4.04 6.39 11.26
N THR A 352 -3.99 6.50 9.94
CA THR A 352 -2.83 6.93 9.13
C THR A 352 -2.46 8.38 9.45
N LYS A 353 -1.18 8.67 9.74
CA LYS A 353 -0.71 9.99 10.22
C LYS A 353 0.10 10.81 9.21
N GLY A 354 0.29 10.30 7.99
CA GLY A 354 1.06 10.98 6.94
C GLY A 354 0.64 10.55 5.56
N SER A 355 0.90 11.41 4.57
CA SER A 355 0.51 11.20 3.17
C SER A 355 1.02 9.86 2.61
N PRO A 356 0.26 9.19 1.74
CA PRO A 356 0.73 8.01 1.02
C PRO A 356 1.94 8.35 0.14
N SER A 357 2.82 7.37 -0.09
CA SER A 357 3.90 7.50 -1.05
C SER A 357 3.41 7.29 -2.50
N PRO A 358 4.20 7.63 -3.53
CA PRO A 358 3.91 7.26 -4.92
C PRO A 358 3.86 5.74 -5.19
N MET A 359 4.14 4.88 -4.20
CA MET A 359 4.02 3.41 -4.31
C MET A 359 2.72 2.86 -3.68
N HIS A 360 1.93 3.72 -3.03
CA HIS A 360 0.71 3.36 -2.30
C HIS A 360 -0.34 2.71 -3.22
N SER A 361 -0.82 1.53 -2.85
CA SER A 361 -1.74 0.70 -3.64
C SER A 361 -2.39 -0.40 -2.79
N ARG A 362 -3.34 -1.16 -3.34
CA ARG A 362 -3.93 -2.32 -2.64
C ARG A 362 -2.93 -3.48 -2.47
N ASP A 363 -1.99 -3.67 -3.40
CA ASP A 363 -0.88 -4.65 -3.29
C ASP A 363 0.23 -4.18 -2.32
N ARG A 364 0.48 -2.86 -2.26
CA ARG A 364 1.50 -2.24 -1.41
C ARG A 364 0.91 -1.04 -0.67
N PHE A 365 0.24 -1.32 0.45
CA PHE A 365 -0.40 -0.30 1.27
C PHE A 365 0.62 0.42 2.16
N ASP A 366 0.50 1.74 2.32
CA ASP A 366 1.36 2.50 3.24
C ASP A 366 0.63 2.74 4.55
N PHE A 367 1.13 2.11 5.62
CA PHE A 367 0.45 2.07 6.91
C PHE A 367 0.57 3.39 7.68
N ASN A 368 1.76 4.01 7.69
CA ASN A 368 2.03 5.35 8.22
C ASN A 368 1.38 5.64 9.59
N TYR A 369 1.30 4.65 10.49
CA TYR A 369 0.69 4.79 11.82
C TYR A 369 1.63 5.44 12.84
N GLY A 370 2.93 5.54 12.53
CA GLY A 370 3.97 5.93 13.49
C GLY A 370 4.33 4.78 14.44
N ILE A 371 4.21 3.53 13.97
CA ILE A 371 4.47 2.29 14.70
C ILE A 371 5.46 1.48 13.84
N PRO A 372 6.79 1.62 14.04
CA PRO A 372 7.79 1.13 13.08
C PRO A 372 7.71 -0.36 12.73
N GLN A 373 7.17 -1.20 13.62
CA GLN A 373 7.01 -2.63 13.38
C GLN A 373 5.82 -2.97 12.45
N LEU A 374 4.77 -2.13 12.46
CA LEU A 374 3.65 -2.23 11.51
C LEU A 374 4.02 -1.56 10.18
N ASP A 375 4.55 -0.34 10.26
CA ASP A 375 4.91 0.48 9.10
C ASP A 375 6.03 -0.17 8.27
N GLY A 376 7.01 -0.82 8.92
CA GLY A 376 8.07 -1.60 8.29
C GLY A 376 7.66 -3.01 7.80
N LYS A 377 6.36 -3.33 7.79
CA LYS A 377 5.75 -4.56 7.25
C LYS A 377 6.27 -5.91 7.77
N ALA A 378 6.99 -5.92 8.90
CA ALA A 378 7.53 -7.12 9.54
C ALA A 378 6.44 -8.15 9.92
N TRP A 379 5.20 -7.69 10.08
CA TRP A 379 4.03 -8.52 10.33
C TRP A 379 3.77 -9.59 9.24
N ARG A 380 4.14 -9.36 7.97
CA ARG A 380 3.88 -10.32 6.87
C ARG A 380 4.46 -11.71 7.17
N GLY A 381 5.75 -11.76 7.50
CA GLY A 381 6.45 -13.02 7.81
C GLY A 381 5.97 -13.68 9.11
N ASN A 382 5.60 -12.87 10.11
CA ASN A 382 5.04 -13.36 11.36
C ASN A 382 3.70 -14.07 11.12
N LEU A 383 2.78 -13.45 10.38
CA LEU A 383 1.48 -14.06 10.06
C LEU A 383 1.61 -15.31 9.20
N GLN A 384 2.49 -15.28 8.19
CA GLN A 384 2.77 -16.47 7.37
C GLN A 384 3.25 -17.65 8.23
N THR A 385 4.09 -17.38 9.24
CA THR A 385 4.57 -18.40 10.19
C THR A 385 3.45 -18.88 11.12
N LEU A 386 2.62 -17.99 11.65
CA LEU A 386 1.52 -18.36 12.55
C LEU A 386 0.40 -19.16 11.84
N LEU A 387 0.08 -18.84 10.59
CA LEU A 387 -0.86 -19.62 9.78
C LEU A 387 -0.34 -21.06 9.57
N GLN A 388 0.96 -21.21 9.29
CA GLN A 388 1.59 -22.54 9.16
C GLN A 388 1.59 -23.31 10.49
N LEU A 389 1.89 -22.66 11.61
CA LEU A 389 1.88 -23.28 12.94
C LEU A 389 0.46 -23.65 13.42
N SER A 390 -0.57 -22.91 13.02
CA SER A 390 -1.98 -23.18 13.32
C SER A 390 -2.66 -24.14 12.34
N GLY A 391 -1.94 -24.62 11.31
CA GLY A 391 -2.48 -25.58 10.34
C GLY A 391 -3.48 -24.98 9.34
N ARG A 392 -3.35 -23.68 9.03
CA ARG A 392 -4.22 -22.93 8.12
C ARG A 392 -3.51 -22.70 6.78
N SER A 393 -4.22 -22.96 5.68
CA SER A 393 -3.76 -22.57 4.34
C SER A 393 -3.97 -21.06 4.13
N CYS A 394 -3.36 -20.48 3.09
CA CYS A 394 -3.61 -19.07 2.77
C CYS A 394 -3.68 -18.79 1.26
N VAL A 395 -4.35 -17.69 0.92
CA VAL A 395 -4.24 -17.04 -0.39
C VAL A 395 -3.39 -15.77 -0.23
N LEU A 396 -2.45 -15.57 -1.13
CA LEU A 396 -1.40 -14.54 -1.06
C LEU A 396 -1.44 -13.71 -2.36
N PRO A 397 -2.42 -12.81 -2.51
CA PRO A 397 -2.62 -12.01 -3.72
C PRO A 397 -1.62 -10.85 -3.79
N GLU A 398 -0.36 -11.15 -4.08
CA GLU A 398 0.66 -10.14 -4.36
C GLU A 398 0.73 -9.85 -5.87
N VAL A 399 0.04 -8.80 -6.34
CA VAL A 399 -0.21 -8.54 -7.76
C VAL A 399 1.07 -8.34 -8.56
N ARG A 400 1.95 -7.42 -8.13
CA ARG A 400 3.20 -7.14 -8.87
C ARG A 400 4.20 -8.30 -8.77
N ALA A 401 4.34 -8.89 -7.57
CA ALA A 401 5.24 -10.02 -7.37
C ALA A 401 4.78 -11.27 -8.14
N GLY A 402 3.46 -11.48 -8.29
CA GLY A 402 2.87 -12.56 -9.07
C GLY A 402 3.13 -12.45 -10.58
N LEU A 403 3.31 -11.24 -11.12
CA LEU A 403 3.59 -11.02 -12.54
C LEU A 403 5.09 -11.00 -12.89
N LEU A 404 5.97 -10.82 -11.91
CA LEU A 404 7.43 -10.73 -12.13
C LEU A 404 8.14 -12.03 -11.73
N ALA A 405 8.67 -12.78 -12.71
CA ALA A 405 9.45 -14.00 -12.49
C ALA A 405 10.54 -13.94 -11.37
N PRO A 406 11.38 -12.89 -11.25
CA PRO A 406 12.34 -12.81 -10.15
C PRO A 406 11.66 -12.67 -8.77
N GLU A 407 10.56 -11.91 -8.68
CA GLU A 407 9.84 -11.71 -7.43
C GLU A 407 8.99 -12.92 -7.04
N ARG A 408 8.44 -13.66 -8.03
CA ARG A 408 7.86 -14.99 -7.81
C ARG A 408 8.90 -15.95 -7.20
N LYS A 409 10.10 -16.04 -7.78
CA LYS A 409 11.19 -16.88 -7.25
C LYS A 409 11.60 -16.46 -5.83
N GLU A 410 11.64 -15.15 -5.52
CA GLU A 410 11.88 -14.66 -4.16
C GLU A 410 10.74 -15.02 -3.19
N LEU A 411 9.48 -14.84 -3.59
CA LEU A 411 8.29 -15.16 -2.80
C LEU A 411 8.22 -16.66 -2.48
N LEU A 412 8.45 -17.51 -3.48
CA LEU A 412 8.50 -18.96 -3.34
C LEU A 412 9.65 -19.44 -2.45
N SER A 413 10.77 -18.71 -2.38
CA SER A 413 11.89 -19.04 -1.48
C SER A 413 11.54 -18.91 0.01
N LYS A 414 10.61 -17.99 0.35
CA LYS A 414 10.14 -17.73 1.72
C LYS A 414 9.14 -18.77 2.22
N ILE A 415 8.52 -19.53 1.31
CA ILE A 415 7.55 -20.58 1.64
C ILE A 415 8.28 -21.92 1.91
N PRO A 416 8.13 -22.55 3.09
CA PRO A 416 8.79 -23.82 3.41
C PRO A 416 8.43 -24.96 2.46
N ARG A 417 9.37 -25.89 2.23
CA ARG A 417 9.18 -27.07 1.34
C ARG A 417 8.14 -28.09 1.83
N SER A 418 7.63 -27.96 3.05
CA SER A 418 6.51 -28.74 3.59
C SER A 418 5.15 -28.21 3.14
N VAL A 419 5.09 -26.95 2.69
CA VAL A 419 3.88 -26.25 2.29
C VAL A 419 3.80 -26.22 0.77
N ARG A 420 2.64 -26.61 0.24
CA ARG A 420 2.37 -26.72 -1.20
C ARG A 420 2.17 -25.34 -1.82
N LYS A 421 2.72 -25.12 -3.02
CA LYS A 421 2.76 -23.82 -3.70
C LYS A 421 1.92 -23.88 -4.97
N VAL A 422 0.80 -23.16 -5.00
CA VAL A 422 -0.16 -23.20 -6.12
C VAL A 422 -0.25 -21.83 -6.76
N ALA A 423 0.16 -21.71 -8.02
CA ALA A 423 -0.23 -20.55 -8.83
C ALA A 423 -1.65 -20.77 -9.38
N VAL A 424 -2.47 -19.71 -9.38
CA VAL A 424 -3.74 -19.71 -10.13
C VAL A 424 -3.76 -18.51 -11.06
N VAL A 425 -3.66 -18.76 -12.36
CA VAL A 425 -3.63 -17.73 -13.38
C VAL A 425 -5.05 -17.30 -13.73
N VAL A 426 -5.34 -16.04 -13.41
CA VAL A 426 -6.60 -15.31 -13.65
C VAL A 426 -6.32 -14.20 -14.68
N LEU A 427 -6.18 -14.65 -15.93
CA LEU A 427 -5.93 -13.84 -17.12
C LEU A 427 -6.89 -14.27 -18.24
N GLY A 428 -7.25 -13.33 -19.12
CA GLY A 428 -8.33 -13.49 -20.08
C GLY A 428 -9.68 -13.01 -19.53
N ASP A 429 -10.76 -13.37 -20.21
CA ASP A 429 -12.13 -13.01 -19.81
C ASP A 429 -12.59 -13.87 -18.61
N PRO A 430 -13.09 -13.27 -17.50
CA PRO A 430 -13.53 -14.05 -16.35
C PRO A 430 -14.67 -15.02 -16.69
N SER A 431 -14.59 -16.23 -16.12
CA SER A 431 -15.58 -17.28 -16.35
C SER A 431 -16.99 -16.85 -15.93
N LYS A 432 -18.03 -17.41 -16.57
CA LYS A 432 -19.41 -16.98 -16.29
C LYS A 432 -19.77 -17.07 -14.79
N SER A 433 -19.34 -18.13 -14.09
CA SER A 433 -19.60 -18.26 -12.65
C SER A 433 -19.01 -17.12 -11.82
N PHE A 434 -17.92 -16.52 -12.30
CA PHE A 434 -17.29 -15.36 -11.67
C PHE A 434 -18.10 -14.07 -11.93
N LYS A 435 -18.53 -13.83 -13.18
CA LYS A 435 -19.42 -12.70 -13.50
C LYS A 435 -20.76 -12.78 -12.76
N ASP A 436 -21.38 -13.97 -12.75
CA ASP A 436 -22.63 -14.23 -12.01
C ASP A 436 -22.47 -13.92 -10.51
N TRP A 437 -21.34 -14.32 -9.89
CA TRP A 437 -21.00 -14.01 -8.49
C TRP A 437 -20.76 -12.51 -8.24
N VAL A 438 -20.04 -11.82 -9.14
CA VAL A 438 -19.84 -10.35 -9.08
C VAL A 438 -21.19 -9.64 -9.14
N HIS A 439 -22.07 -10.03 -10.07
CA HIS A 439 -23.40 -9.43 -10.22
C HIS A 439 -24.30 -9.68 -9.00
N GLU A 440 -24.25 -10.88 -8.41
CA GLU A 440 -24.98 -11.19 -7.18
C GLU A 440 -24.47 -10.39 -5.98
N LYS A 441 -23.14 -10.28 -5.83
CA LYS A 441 -22.47 -9.51 -4.79
C LYS A 441 -22.87 -8.03 -4.87
N ILE A 442 -22.77 -7.42 -6.06
CA ILE A 442 -23.19 -6.01 -6.30
C ILE A 442 -24.69 -5.81 -5.99
N ARG A 443 -25.58 -6.71 -6.44
CA ARG A 443 -27.02 -6.62 -6.12
C ARG A 443 -27.29 -6.73 -4.61
N SER A 444 -26.60 -7.64 -3.92
CA SER A 444 -26.76 -7.81 -2.47
C SER A 444 -26.33 -6.58 -1.68
N GLU A 445 -25.25 -5.92 -2.10
CA GLU A 445 -24.76 -4.69 -1.47
C GLU A 445 -25.64 -3.48 -1.80
N TYR A 446 -26.17 -3.39 -3.02
CA TYR A 446 -27.13 -2.38 -3.40
C TYR A 446 -28.41 -2.45 -2.55
N GLU A 447 -29.05 -3.61 -2.44
CA GLU A 447 -30.27 -3.76 -1.64
C GLU A 447 -30.02 -3.51 -0.14
N VAL A 448 -28.84 -3.83 0.40
CA VAL A 448 -28.46 -3.45 1.77
C VAL A 448 -28.28 -1.93 1.91
N LYS A 449 -27.59 -1.26 0.96
CA LYS A 449 -27.40 0.19 0.95
C LYS A 449 -28.74 0.94 0.80
N LYS A 450 -29.65 0.42 -0.03
CA LYS A 450 -31.03 0.92 -0.25
C LYS A 450 -31.94 0.74 0.96
N ALA A 451 -32.01 -0.46 1.55
CA ALA A 451 -32.80 -0.68 2.76
C ALA A 451 -32.30 0.15 3.96
N ALA A 452 -30.99 0.41 4.03
CA ALA A 452 -30.40 1.31 5.03
C ALA A 452 -30.78 2.78 4.79
N PHE A 453 -30.77 3.24 3.53
CA PHE A 453 -31.24 4.57 3.12
C PHE A 453 -32.72 4.79 3.46
N GLU A 454 -33.59 3.86 3.05
CA GLU A 454 -35.03 3.91 3.34
C GLU A 454 -35.27 3.98 4.86
N LYS A 455 -34.60 3.12 5.64
CA LYS A 455 -34.67 3.16 7.10
C LYS A 455 -34.12 4.45 7.72
N ARG A 456 -33.05 5.05 7.18
CA ARG A 456 -32.50 6.34 7.65
C ARG A 456 -33.50 7.46 7.44
N ARG A 457 -34.12 7.53 6.26
CA ARG A 457 -35.20 8.48 5.94
C ARG A 457 -36.39 8.33 6.90
N ASP A 458 -36.90 7.12 7.06
CA ASP A 458 -38.09 6.85 7.87
C ASP A 458 -37.85 7.15 9.36
N ILE A 459 -36.62 6.94 9.86
CA ILE A 459 -36.21 7.37 11.21
C ILE A 459 -36.16 8.90 11.32
N ALA A 460 -35.57 9.59 10.34
CA ALA A 460 -35.45 11.05 10.36
C ALA A 460 -36.82 11.74 10.32
N GLU A 461 -37.73 11.26 9.47
CA GLU A 461 -39.14 11.71 9.44
C GLU A 461 -39.84 11.49 10.78
N ALA A 462 -39.65 10.32 11.41
CA ALA A 462 -40.28 9.98 12.69
C ALA A 462 -39.76 10.80 13.89
N ILE A 463 -38.58 11.43 13.81
CA ILE A 463 -38.01 12.27 14.88
C ILE A 463 -37.95 13.76 14.55
N GLY A 464 -38.31 14.16 13.32
CA GLY A 464 -38.25 15.55 12.85
C GLY A 464 -36.83 16.04 12.56
N GLU A 465 -35.93 15.16 12.12
CA GLU A 465 -34.56 15.51 11.71
C GLU A 465 -34.54 15.90 10.23
N GLU A 466 -34.07 17.11 9.90
CA GLU A 466 -33.83 17.52 8.52
C GLU A 466 -32.55 16.86 7.99
N LEU A 467 -32.71 15.95 7.02
CA LEU A 467 -31.59 15.33 6.31
C LEU A 467 -30.95 16.29 5.31
N SER A 468 -29.63 16.17 5.12
CA SER A 468 -28.91 16.90 4.09
C SER A 468 -29.32 16.50 2.66
N GLU A 469 -29.09 17.35 1.66
CA GLU A 469 -29.35 17.01 0.25
C GLU A 469 -28.62 15.73 -0.19
N ASP A 470 -27.40 15.51 0.33
CA ASP A 470 -26.62 14.30 0.08
C ASP A 470 -27.26 13.05 0.71
N GLU A 471 -27.84 13.15 1.91
CA GLU A 471 -28.58 12.06 2.59
C GLU A 471 -29.98 11.82 2.03
N LEU A 472 -30.52 12.73 1.23
CA LEU A 472 -31.82 12.59 0.56
C LEU A 472 -31.71 11.93 -0.83
N ARG A 473 -30.49 11.78 -1.38
CA ARG A 473 -30.29 11.03 -2.63
C ARG A 473 -30.32 9.53 -2.37
N PRO A 474 -31.24 8.76 -2.99
CA PRO A 474 -31.20 7.31 -2.90
C PRO A 474 -29.92 6.77 -3.56
N PRO A 475 -29.41 5.60 -3.12
CA PRO A 475 -28.28 4.96 -3.80
C PRO A 475 -28.65 4.66 -5.26
N GLU A 476 -27.72 4.94 -6.16
CA GLU A 476 -27.87 4.68 -7.59
C GLU A 476 -27.97 3.17 -7.87
N GLU A 477 -28.90 2.76 -8.74
CA GLU A 477 -29.06 1.36 -9.12
C GLU A 477 -27.87 0.91 -10.00
N PRO A 478 -27.17 -0.18 -9.65
CA PRO A 478 -25.97 -0.59 -10.38
C PRO A 478 -26.31 -1.07 -11.79
N ALA A 479 -25.72 -0.43 -12.80
CA ALA A 479 -25.79 -0.89 -14.18
C ALA A 479 -25.04 -2.22 -14.34
N LEU A 480 -25.76 -3.33 -14.49
CA LEU A 480 -25.20 -4.69 -14.54
C LEU A 480 -25.21 -5.26 -15.97
N GLY A 481 -24.20 -4.87 -16.75
CA GLY A 481 -23.96 -5.40 -18.11
C GLY A 481 -22.95 -6.54 -18.17
N GLU A 482 -22.74 -7.10 -19.38
CA GLU A 482 -21.74 -8.16 -19.62
C GLU A 482 -20.28 -7.66 -19.47
N ASP A 483 -20.09 -6.35 -19.54
CA ASP A 483 -18.87 -5.58 -19.32
C ASP A 483 -18.49 -5.45 -17.84
N VAL A 484 -19.47 -5.49 -16.93
CA VAL A 484 -19.24 -5.49 -15.48
C VAL A 484 -18.71 -6.86 -15.04
N CYS A 485 -17.39 -6.99 -15.06
CA CYS A 485 -16.67 -8.23 -14.78
C CYS A 485 -16.06 -8.32 -13.36
N PHE A 486 -16.01 -7.21 -12.63
CA PHE A 486 -15.26 -7.03 -11.37
C PHE A 486 -16.06 -6.18 -10.37
N LEU A 487 -15.67 -6.22 -9.09
CA LEU A 487 -16.34 -5.46 -8.03
C LEU A 487 -15.95 -3.97 -8.06
N PRO A 488 -16.86 -3.03 -7.72
CA PRO A 488 -16.51 -1.62 -7.55
C PRO A 488 -15.45 -1.40 -6.48
N VAL A 489 -14.43 -0.58 -6.79
CA VAL A 489 -13.35 -0.27 -5.86
C VAL A 489 -13.77 0.87 -4.93
N GLU A 490 -14.37 0.54 -3.78
CA GLU A 490 -14.93 1.51 -2.81
C GLU A 490 -13.96 2.61 -2.35
N THR A 491 -12.65 2.37 -2.38
CA THR A 491 -11.63 3.33 -1.94
C THR A 491 -11.06 4.21 -3.05
N GLY A 492 -11.39 3.96 -4.32
CA GLY A 492 -10.72 4.57 -5.48
C GLY A 492 -9.22 4.26 -5.63
N LEU A 493 -8.63 3.45 -4.75
CA LEU A 493 -7.21 3.09 -4.75
C LEU A 493 -6.99 1.89 -5.68
N SER A 494 -6.09 2.03 -6.66
CA SER A 494 -5.76 0.96 -7.63
C SER A 494 -4.98 -0.21 -7.00
N ASP A 495 -4.99 -1.34 -7.71
CA ASP A 495 -4.27 -2.54 -7.33
C ASP A 495 -2.75 -2.34 -7.30
N LEU A 496 -2.22 -1.57 -8.26
CA LEU A 496 -0.84 -1.07 -8.28
C LEU A 496 -0.85 0.45 -8.49
N SER A 497 0.12 1.16 -7.90
CA SER A 497 0.29 2.58 -8.16
C SER A 497 0.84 2.79 -9.58
N GLU A 498 0.59 3.97 -10.16
CA GLU A 498 1.12 4.34 -11.48
C GLU A 498 2.63 4.11 -11.56
N LYS A 499 3.40 4.56 -10.55
CA LYS A 499 4.85 4.37 -10.50
C LYS A 499 5.28 2.90 -10.38
N ALA A 500 4.54 2.09 -9.59
CA ALA A 500 4.81 0.67 -9.48
C ALA A 500 4.55 -0.06 -10.82
N LEU A 501 3.53 0.40 -11.55
CA LEU A 501 3.15 -0.10 -12.87
C LEU A 501 4.17 0.30 -13.95
N THR A 502 4.47 1.60 -14.12
CA THR A 502 5.40 2.11 -15.15
C THR A 502 6.79 1.48 -15.05
N GLY A 503 7.29 1.30 -13.84
CA GLY A 503 8.57 0.66 -13.56
C GLY A 503 8.58 -0.88 -13.59
N SER A 504 7.53 -1.56 -14.07
CA SER A 504 7.54 -3.03 -14.16
C SER A 504 6.68 -3.71 -15.23
N TYR A 505 5.70 -3.03 -15.85
CA TYR A 505 4.75 -3.66 -16.78
C TYR A 505 5.40 -4.37 -17.98
N SER A 506 6.54 -3.86 -18.47
CA SER A 506 7.33 -4.42 -19.57
C SER A 506 7.89 -5.83 -19.29
N HIS A 507 7.98 -6.21 -18.02
CA HIS A 507 8.57 -7.48 -17.57
C HIS A 507 7.52 -8.45 -17.00
N PHE A 508 6.23 -8.16 -17.17
CA PHE A 508 5.15 -9.03 -16.71
C PHE A 508 5.09 -10.32 -17.54
N THR A 509 5.00 -11.46 -16.84
CA THR A 509 5.06 -12.82 -17.40
C THR A 509 4.08 -13.74 -16.67
N VAL A 510 3.60 -14.80 -17.35
CA VAL A 510 2.97 -15.94 -16.69
C VAL A 510 4.03 -16.83 -16.00
N PRO A 511 3.67 -17.70 -15.03
CA PRO A 511 4.62 -18.61 -14.40
C PRO A 511 5.35 -19.53 -15.40
N GLY A 512 6.67 -19.59 -15.27
CA GLY A 512 7.51 -20.61 -15.88
C GLY A 512 7.50 -21.93 -15.10
N ASP A 513 7.80 -23.02 -15.79
CA ASP A 513 7.77 -24.38 -15.23
C ASP A 513 8.94 -24.65 -14.26
N ASP A 514 9.98 -23.80 -14.29
CA ASP A 514 11.20 -23.91 -13.46
C ASP A 514 11.12 -23.13 -12.13
N GLU A 515 10.05 -22.38 -11.88
CA GLU A 515 10.00 -21.41 -10.79
C GLU A 515 9.83 -22.00 -9.39
N GLY A 516 9.42 -23.27 -9.28
CA GLY A 516 9.27 -23.97 -8.01
C GLY A 516 7.87 -23.91 -7.39
N PHE A 517 6.83 -23.74 -8.20
CA PHE A 517 5.45 -24.08 -7.84
C PHE A 517 5.27 -25.62 -7.83
N ASP A 518 4.38 -26.13 -6.97
CA ASP A 518 3.92 -27.54 -7.01
C ASP A 518 2.77 -27.74 -8.03
N GLU A 519 2.07 -26.66 -8.40
CA GLU A 519 0.99 -26.64 -9.39
C GLU A 519 0.82 -25.23 -9.97
N VAL A 520 0.52 -25.15 -11.27
CA VAL A 520 0.05 -23.93 -11.93
C VAL A 520 -1.31 -24.24 -12.56
N ARG A 521 -2.38 -23.62 -12.04
CA ARG A 521 -3.73 -23.68 -12.62
C ARG A 521 -3.96 -22.48 -13.52
N PHE A 522 -4.79 -22.66 -14.54
CA PHE A 522 -5.29 -21.57 -15.39
C PHE A 522 -6.82 -21.62 -15.32
N GLU A 523 -7.45 -20.57 -14.78
CA GLU A 523 -8.84 -20.60 -14.29
C GLU A 523 -9.84 -19.89 -15.22
N TRP A 524 -9.38 -18.86 -15.94
CA TRP A 524 -10.24 -18.03 -16.81
C TRP A 524 -10.07 -18.34 -18.31
N SER A 525 -8.84 -18.67 -18.74
CA SER A 525 -8.52 -19.03 -20.13
C SER A 525 -7.38 -20.06 -20.16
N GLY A 526 -7.09 -20.68 -21.32
CA GLY A 526 -5.96 -21.61 -21.48
C GLY A 526 -4.60 -20.92 -21.34
N ARG A 527 -3.50 -21.69 -21.15
CA ARG A 527 -2.13 -21.14 -20.99
C ARG A 527 -1.77 -20.16 -22.11
N ASP A 528 -1.95 -20.59 -23.35
CA ASP A 528 -1.61 -19.83 -24.55
C ASP A 528 -2.50 -18.59 -24.72
N GLU A 529 -3.75 -18.65 -24.26
CA GLU A 529 -4.72 -17.55 -24.32
C GLU A 529 -4.42 -16.49 -23.25
N ALA A 530 -4.10 -16.93 -22.02
CA ALA A 530 -3.65 -16.11 -20.90
C ALA A 530 -2.36 -15.36 -21.25
N GLU A 531 -1.40 -16.02 -21.89
CA GLU A 531 -0.17 -15.41 -22.34
C GLU A 531 -0.40 -14.41 -23.50
N GLN A 532 -1.23 -14.74 -24.50
CA GLN A 532 -1.64 -13.80 -25.55
C GLN A 532 -2.45 -12.61 -25.04
N TYR A 533 -3.24 -12.79 -23.97
CA TYR A 533 -3.95 -11.70 -23.29
C TYR A 533 -2.97 -10.77 -22.59
N LEU A 534 -2.01 -11.33 -21.84
CA LEU A 534 -0.94 -10.57 -21.19
C LEU A 534 -0.09 -9.80 -22.20
N GLN A 535 0.40 -10.44 -23.27
CA GLN A 535 1.22 -9.81 -24.31
C GLN A 535 0.47 -8.66 -25.00
N ARG A 536 -0.82 -8.83 -25.33
CA ARG A 536 -1.66 -7.75 -25.88
C ARG A 536 -1.76 -6.55 -24.93
N TRP A 537 -1.99 -6.80 -23.64
CA TRP A 537 -2.06 -5.74 -22.64
C TRP A 537 -0.70 -5.06 -22.39
N VAL A 538 0.40 -5.80 -22.38
CA VAL A 538 1.76 -5.20 -22.31
C VAL A 538 2.01 -4.32 -23.53
N THR A 539 1.60 -4.75 -24.73
CA THR A 539 1.71 -3.93 -25.96
C THR A 539 0.81 -2.69 -25.93
N GLU A 540 -0.34 -2.76 -25.27
CA GLU A 540 -1.19 -1.59 -24.99
C GLU A 540 -0.47 -0.61 -24.06
N LYS A 541 0.15 -1.11 -22.97
CA LYS A 541 0.89 -0.26 -22.03
C LYS A 541 2.18 0.32 -22.60
N LYS A 542 2.92 -0.41 -23.46
CA LYS A 542 4.04 0.12 -24.26
C LYS A 542 3.63 1.28 -25.18
N ALA A 543 2.35 1.38 -25.52
CA ALA A 543 1.78 2.43 -26.37
C ALA A 543 1.20 3.63 -25.60
N THR A 544 0.94 3.50 -24.29
CA THR A 544 0.25 4.52 -23.47
C THR A 544 1.03 5.00 -22.25
N LEU A 545 2.12 4.32 -21.87
CA LEU A 545 2.95 4.66 -20.71
C LEU A 545 4.39 4.99 -21.12
N ILE A 546 4.96 5.99 -20.45
CA ILE A 546 6.38 6.31 -20.53
C ILE A 546 7.21 5.18 -19.92
N VAL A 547 8.36 4.88 -20.52
CA VAL A 547 9.36 3.95 -19.98
C VAL A 547 10.08 4.63 -18.81
N ASP A 548 9.73 4.23 -17.59
CA ASP A 548 10.38 4.74 -16.37
C ASP A 548 11.83 4.23 -16.25
N GLY A 549 12.68 4.98 -15.53
CA GLY A 549 14.07 4.63 -15.27
C GLY A 549 15.04 4.78 -16.45
N LEU A 550 14.55 5.08 -17.67
CA LEU A 550 15.39 5.30 -18.86
C LEU A 550 16.39 6.44 -18.64
N LYS A 551 17.60 6.28 -19.17
CA LYS A 551 18.68 7.29 -19.13
C LYS A 551 19.42 7.31 -20.47
N PRO A 552 19.91 8.47 -20.94
CA PRO A 552 20.65 8.53 -22.19
C PRO A 552 21.95 7.74 -22.14
N GLY A 553 22.16 6.87 -23.13
CA GLY A 553 23.31 5.99 -23.21
C GLY A 553 24.60 6.66 -23.65
N THR A 554 25.68 5.89 -23.55
CA THR A 554 27.02 6.30 -24.01
C THR A 554 27.06 6.61 -25.51
N TRP A 555 26.26 5.91 -26.32
CA TRP A 555 26.12 6.17 -27.75
C TRP A 555 25.54 7.57 -28.02
N PHE A 556 24.45 7.94 -27.33
CA PHE A 556 23.83 9.25 -27.46
C PHE A 556 24.80 10.36 -27.10
N HIS A 557 25.45 10.28 -25.94
CA HIS A 557 26.41 11.30 -25.49
C HIS A 557 27.62 11.42 -26.44
N ALA A 558 28.11 10.32 -27.00
CA ALA A 558 29.19 10.33 -27.98
C ALA A 558 28.76 11.04 -29.28
N ARG A 559 27.61 10.66 -29.86
CA ARG A 559 27.10 11.27 -31.10
C ARG A 559 26.64 12.72 -30.91
N LEU A 560 26.12 13.09 -29.74
CA LEU A 560 25.79 14.49 -29.42
C LEU A 560 27.04 15.38 -29.36
N LYS A 561 28.11 14.89 -28.73
CA LYS A 561 29.41 15.60 -28.69
C LYS A 561 30.03 15.74 -30.08
N GLU A 562 29.93 14.71 -30.91
CA GLU A 562 30.34 14.74 -32.30
C GLU A 562 29.51 15.73 -33.12
N TRP A 563 28.18 15.74 -32.96
CA TRP A 563 27.27 16.70 -33.58
C TRP A 563 27.61 18.14 -33.22
N HIS A 564 27.87 18.42 -31.95
CA HIS A 564 28.29 19.76 -31.50
C HIS A 564 29.59 20.20 -32.19
N LYS A 565 30.58 19.31 -32.31
CA LYS A 565 31.83 19.60 -33.02
C LYS A 565 31.58 19.84 -34.52
N VAL A 566 30.90 18.94 -35.23
CA VAL A 566 30.64 19.12 -36.67
C VAL A 566 29.83 20.40 -36.93
N ARG A 567 28.85 20.71 -36.10
CA ARG A 567 28.10 21.98 -36.14
C ARG A 567 29.00 23.19 -35.95
N GLN A 568 30.01 23.14 -35.08
CA GLN A 568 31.02 24.18 -34.90
C GLN A 568 31.95 24.29 -36.13
N ASP A 569 32.40 23.17 -36.68
CA ASP A 569 33.27 23.11 -37.87
C ASP A 569 32.55 23.65 -39.13
N LEU A 570 31.28 23.27 -39.33
CA LEU A 570 30.38 23.81 -40.36
C LEU A 570 30.20 25.33 -40.21
N ARG A 571 29.93 25.82 -38.99
CA ARG A 571 29.78 27.26 -38.69
C ARG A 571 31.05 28.05 -38.94
N THR A 572 32.19 27.54 -38.48
CA THR A 572 33.51 28.16 -38.67
C THR A 572 33.86 28.26 -40.16
N SER A 573 33.57 27.20 -40.92
CA SER A 573 33.77 27.16 -42.37
C SER A 573 32.84 28.13 -43.11
N PHE A 574 31.55 28.19 -42.74
CA PHE A 574 30.60 29.16 -43.30
C PHE A 574 31.01 30.61 -43.04
N SER A 575 31.52 30.90 -41.83
CA SER A 575 32.03 32.22 -41.46
C SER A 575 33.27 32.60 -42.28
N LYS A 576 34.25 31.70 -42.41
CA LYS A 576 35.42 31.87 -43.30
C LYS A 576 34.99 32.13 -44.74
N TYR A 577 34.11 31.31 -45.30
CA TYR A 577 33.57 31.48 -46.64
C TYR A 577 32.92 32.86 -46.82
N LYS A 578 32.01 33.28 -45.93
CA LYS A 578 31.38 34.61 -46.03
C LYS A 578 32.34 35.78 -45.78
N SER A 579 33.44 35.58 -45.05
CA SER A 579 34.51 36.57 -44.92
C SER A 579 35.37 36.75 -46.18
N SER A 580 35.37 35.78 -47.10
CA SER A 580 36.11 35.86 -48.38
C SER A 580 35.48 36.81 -49.40
N GLY A 581 34.22 37.20 -49.22
CA GLY A 581 33.43 37.95 -50.20
C GLY A 581 32.90 37.11 -51.37
N SER A 582 33.15 35.79 -51.41
CA SER A 582 32.56 34.89 -52.40
C SER A 582 31.04 34.70 -52.17
N ASP A 583 30.29 34.73 -53.27
CA ASP A 583 28.86 34.40 -53.31
C ASP A 583 28.56 33.49 -54.51
N ALA A 584 29.33 32.40 -54.62
CA ALA A 584 29.04 31.31 -55.54
C ALA A 584 27.64 30.71 -55.29
N ASP A 585 26.94 30.37 -56.36
CA ASP A 585 25.70 29.59 -56.30
C ASP A 585 26.03 28.11 -56.47
N VAL A 586 25.81 27.33 -55.40
CA VAL A 586 26.04 25.87 -55.43
C VAL A 586 24.88 25.10 -56.08
N SER A 587 23.80 25.75 -56.54
CA SER A 587 22.58 25.07 -57.03
C SER A 587 22.83 24.05 -58.15
N ALA A 588 23.83 24.30 -59.01
CA ALA A 588 24.22 23.46 -60.13
C ALA A 588 25.14 22.28 -59.75
N ILE A 589 25.74 22.28 -58.56
CA ILE A 589 26.73 21.29 -58.14
C ILE A 589 26.02 20.00 -57.68
N LYS A 590 26.44 18.83 -58.19
CA LYS A 590 25.90 17.54 -57.76
C LYS A 590 26.20 17.30 -56.27
N LEU A 591 25.23 16.77 -55.52
CA LEU A 591 25.36 16.56 -54.07
C LEU A 591 25.95 15.20 -53.70
N GLU A 592 26.02 14.27 -54.66
CA GLU A 592 26.74 13.00 -54.55
C GLU A 592 28.26 13.24 -54.62
N ASP A 593 29.03 12.46 -53.86
CA ASP A 593 30.50 12.29 -53.91
C ASP A 593 31.41 13.54 -53.77
N VAL A 594 30.86 14.74 -53.56
CA VAL A 594 31.61 15.98 -53.24
C VAL A 594 31.90 16.14 -51.74
N ASP A 595 32.98 16.83 -51.37
CA ASP A 595 33.22 17.28 -49.98
C ASP A 595 32.19 18.37 -49.62
N VAL A 596 31.57 18.27 -48.44
CA VAL A 596 30.59 19.26 -47.97
C VAL A 596 31.22 20.61 -47.65
N HIS A 597 32.51 20.64 -47.32
CA HIS A 597 33.29 21.85 -47.04
C HIS A 597 33.94 22.46 -48.29
N ASN A 598 34.16 21.67 -49.35
CA ASN A 598 34.82 22.11 -50.58
C ASN A 598 34.27 21.36 -51.83
N CYS A 599 33.17 21.86 -52.39
CA CYS A 599 32.42 21.17 -53.45
C CYS A 599 32.79 21.57 -54.89
N ASP A 600 33.61 22.61 -55.06
CA ASP A 600 34.15 23.09 -56.34
C ASP A 600 35.68 22.88 -56.47
N GLY A 601 36.39 22.72 -55.35
CA GLY A 601 37.85 22.63 -55.27
C GLY A 601 38.48 23.91 -54.72
N ASP A 602 37.84 25.06 -54.92
CA ASP A 602 38.29 26.41 -54.54
C ASP A 602 37.86 26.84 -53.12
N GLY A 603 37.15 25.97 -52.40
CA GLY A 603 36.79 26.16 -50.98
C GLY A 603 35.34 26.59 -50.74
N THR A 604 34.45 26.42 -51.72
CA THR A 604 33.01 26.69 -51.53
C THR A 604 32.33 25.50 -50.83
N PRO A 605 31.69 25.68 -49.67
CA PRO A 605 30.93 24.61 -49.02
C PRO A 605 29.54 24.43 -49.66
N ILE A 606 28.97 23.22 -49.65
CA ILE A 606 27.61 22.96 -50.19
C ILE A 606 26.49 23.73 -49.45
N TYR A 607 26.81 24.32 -48.30
CA TYR A 607 25.92 25.14 -47.48
C TYR A 607 26.21 26.65 -47.60
N ALA A 608 26.96 27.08 -48.62
CA ALA A 608 27.32 28.47 -48.91
C ALA A 608 26.12 29.46 -48.94
N ASN A 609 24.92 28.99 -49.29
CA ASN A 609 23.70 29.79 -49.38
C ASN A 609 22.66 29.47 -48.25
N PHE A 610 23.05 28.73 -47.19
CA PHE A 610 22.15 28.42 -46.06
C PHE A 610 21.75 29.67 -45.27
N LYS A 611 20.44 29.83 -45.03
CA LYS A 611 19.86 30.89 -44.19
C LYS A 611 19.62 30.38 -42.77
N TYR A 612 19.21 31.27 -41.86
CA TYR A 612 18.89 30.92 -40.46
C TYR A 612 17.96 29.70 -40.37
N GLU A 613 16.99 29.67 -41.28
CA GLU A 613 15.97 28.65 -41.40
C GLU A 613 16.56 27.29 -41.85
N ASP A 614 17.53 27.26 -42.76
CA ASP A 614 18.23 26.03 -43.17
C ASP A 614 19.06 25.43 -42.03
N TRP A 615 19.77 26.28 -41.28
CA TRP A 615 20.56 25.85 -40.12
C TRP A 615 19.68 25.29 -38.98
N LEU A 616 18.48 25.86 -38.79
CA LEU A 616 17.54 25.37 -37.79
C LEU A 616 16.90 24.04 -38.22
N LEU A 617 16.51 23.90 -39.49
CA LEU A 617 16.08 22.63 -40.06
C LEU A 617 17.15 21.55 -39.93
N LEU A 618 18.43 21.86 -40.22
CA LEU A 618 19.55 20.92 -40.08
C LEU A 618 19.65 20.39 -38.64
N SER A 619 19.55 21.30 -37.67
CA SER A 619 19.60 20.97 -36.24
C SER A 619 18.47 20.03 -35.85
N TRP A 620 17.21 20.41 -36.12
CA TRP A 620 16.05 19.59 -35.78
C TRP A 620 15.99 18.25 -36.54
N ARG A 621 16.45 18.20 -37.80
CA ARG A 621 16.57 16.93 -38.55
C ARG A 621 17.53 15.96 -37.86
N TYR A 622 18.70 16.44 -37.44
CA TYR A 622 19.72 15.62 -36.78
C TYR A 622 19.29 15.24 -35.36
N GLU A 623 18.80 16.20 -34.57
CA GLU A 623 18.45 16.02 -33.17
C GLU A 623 17.24 15.07 -32.98
N LEU A 624 16.23 15.11 -33.86
CA LEU A 624 15.12 14.14 -33.79
C LEU A 624 15.51 12.74 -34.30
N HIS A 625 16.41 12.64 -35.28
CA HIS A 625 16.97 11.34 -35.71
C HIS A 625 17.80 10.70 -34.59
N LEU A 626 18.70 11.48 -33.97
CA LEU A 626 19.54 11.05 -32.86
C LEU A 626 18.68 10.59 -31.66
N LEU A 627 17.61 11.33 -31.35
CA LEU A 627 16.68 10.98 -30.27
C LEU A 627 15.95 9.65 -30.51
N VAL A 628 15.46 9.39 -31.73
CA VAL A 628 14.74 8.15 -32.06
C VAL A 628 15.67 6.94 -31.94
N HIS A 629 16.88 7.00 -32.53
CA HIS A 629 17.83 5.89 -32.45
C HIS A 629 18.39 5.68 -31.03
N ALA A 630 18.63 6.76 -30.28
CA ALA A 630 19.07 6.66 -28.89
C ALA A 630 18.01 6.01 -27.99
N PHE A 631 16.74 6.44 -28.12
CA PHE A 631 15.62 5.80 -27.44
C PHE A 631 15.52 4.31 -27.75
N MET A 632 15.65 3.91 -29.02
CA MET A 632 15.56 2.50 -29.41
C MET A 632 16.74 1.66 -28.88
N GLU A 633 17.96 2.20 -28.85
CA GLU A 633 19.14 1.54 -28.28
C GLU A 633 19.01 1.41 -26.74
N ASP A 634 18.71 2.50 -26.05
CA ASP A 634 18.69 2.57 -24.58
C ASP A 634 17.49 1.83 -23.95
N VAL A 635 16.38 1.69 -24.67
CA VAL A 635 15.22 0.85 -24.27
C VAL A 635 15.48 -0.63 -24.54
N ALA A 636 16.33 -0.97 -25.50
CA ALA A 636 16.79 -2.34 -25.83
C ALA A 636 15.68 -3.40 -26.06
N ASP A 637 14.44 -2.98 -26.34
CA ASP A 637 13.27 -3.83 -26.48
C ASP A 637 12.72 -3.74 -27.92
N PRO A 638 12.71 -4.85 -28.69
CA PRO A 638 12.44 -4.83 -30.11
C PRO A 638 10.97 -4.55 -30.47
N ASP A 639 10.03 -4.50 -29.53
CA ASP A 639 8.65 -4.11 -29.83
C ASP A 639 8.52 -2.61 -30.11
N TYR A 640 9.41 -1.78 -29.54
CA TYR A 640 9.45 -0.35 -29.80
C TYR A 640 9.96 -0.07 -31.21
N LYS A 641 9.05 0.34 -32.10
CA LYS A 641 9.39 0.73 -33.49
C LYS A 641 9.73 2.21 -33.65
N GLY A 642 9.77 2.95 -32.54
CA GLY A 642 9.92 4.40 -32.50
C GLY A 642 9.30 4.97 -31.21
N ILE A 643 9.29 6.29 -31.08
CA ILE A 643 8.80 6.98 -29.88
C ILE A 643 7.30 7.33 -30.04
N PRO A 644 6.40 6.98 -29.10
CA PRO A 644 5.00 7.44 -29.14
C PRO A 644 4.88 8.96 -29.28
N GLU A 645 4.01 9.44 -30.18
CA GLU A 645 3.86 10.87 -30.52
C GLU A 645 3.70 11.75 -29.26
N GLU A 646 2.85 11.33 -28.32
CA GLU A 646 2.57 12.01 -27.06
C GLU A 646 3.77 12.08 -26.10
N HIS A 647 4.74 11.16 -26.24
CA HIS A 647 5.87 11.03 -25.33
C HIS A 647 7.17 11.65 -25.88
N VAL A 648 7.22 12.06 -27.16
CA VAL A 648 8.41 12.69 -27.77
C VAL A 648 8.89 13.92 -26.98
N ALA A 649 7.97 14.73 -26.46
CA ALA A 649 8.33 15.91 -25.66
C ALA A 649 8.95 15.54 -24.30
N HIS A 650 8.58 14.39 -23.70
CA HIS A 650 9.21 13.87 -22.50
C HIS A 650 10.63 13.40 -22.80
N TYR A 651 10.80 12.51 -23.80
CA TYR A 651 12.13 11.96 -24.11
C TYR A 651 13.08 13.04 -24.63
N PHE A 652 12.63 14.00 -25.44
CA PHE A 652 13.48 15.14 -25.83
C PHE A 652 14.03 15.88 -24.61
N ARG A 653 13.22 16.07 -23.56
CA ARG A 653 13.68 16.68 -22.30
C ARG A 653 14.61 15.77 -21.48
N LEU A 654 14.36 14.46 -21.45
CA LEU A 654 15.22 13.49 -20.79
C LEU A 654 16.63 13.42 -21.42
N TYR A 655 16.70 13.46 -22.75
CA TYR A 655 17.94 13.30 -23.51
C TYR A 655 18.73 14.61 -23.65
N TYR A 656 18.08 15.73 -23.96
CA TYR A 656 18.77 17.01 -24.17
C TYR A 656 18.79 17.92 -22.93
N GLY A 657 18.11 17.56 -21.83
CA GLY A 657 17.96 18.39 -20.63
C GLY A 657 17.06 19.62 -20.79
N ILE A 658 16.68 19.96 -22.02
CA ILE A 658 15.92 21.17 -22.40
C ILE A 658 14.49 20.83 -22.85
N PRO A 659 13.50 21.73 -22.66
CA PRO A 659 12.13 21.50 -23.12
C PRO A 659 12.01 21.46 -24.66
N CYS A 660 11.11 20.62 -25.16
CA CYS A 660 10.82 20.47 -26.59
C CYS A 660 9.97 21.64 -27.13
N ASP A 661 10.58 22.82 -27.28
CA ASP A 661 9.92 24.06 -27.68
C ASP A 661 9.63 24.14 -29.20
N LEU A 662 8.65 23.38 -29.67
CA LEU A 662 8.26 23.37 -31.10
C LEU A 662 7.73 24.74 -31.56
N LYS A 663 6.96 25.43 -30.71
CA LYS A 663 6.28 26.69 -31.08
C LYS A 663 7.23 27.89 -31.03
N GLY A 664 8.07 28.01 -30.01
CA GLY A 664 9.05 29.10 -29.87
C GLY A 664 10.27 28.96 -30.79
N LYS A 665 10.65 27.74 -31.21
CA LYS A 665 11.75 27.54 -32.17
C LYS A 665 11.29 27.49 -33.62
N LEU A 666 10.23 26.73 -33.95
CA LEU A 666 9.82 26.48 -35.34
C LEU A 666 8.51 27.20 -35.73
N GLY A 667 7.80 27.82 -34.79
CA GLY A 667 6.48 28.41 -35.04
C GLY A 667 5.37 27.38 -35.24
N MET A 668 5.63 26.09 -34.97
CA MET A 668 4.73 24.98 -35.29
C MET A 668 3.93 24.51 -34.06
N ASP A 669 2.63 24.35 -34.24
CA ASP A 669 1.74 23.76 -33.23
C ASP A 669 1.69 22.23 -33.38
N GLY A 670 2.56 21.55 -32.64
CA GLY A 670 2.58 20.09 -32.50
C GLY A 670 3.53 19.35 -33.45
N LEU A 671 3.84 18.09 -33.09
CA LEU A 671 4.81 17.26 -33.80
C LEU A 671 4.43 16.94 -35.27
N PRO A 672 3.15 16.69 -35.65
CA PRO A 672 2.78 16.45 -37.05
C PRO A 672 3.10 17.63 -37.97
N ALA A 673 2.94 18.87 -37.47
CA ALA A 673 3.31 20.07 -38.21
C ALA A 673 4.83 20.17 -38.40
N VAL A 674 5.61 19.86 -37.37
CA VAL A 674 7.08 19.81 -37.42
C VAL A 674 7.59 18.74 -38.39
N VAL A 675 7.05 17.52 -38.35
CA VAL A 675 7.43 16.43 -39.27
C VAL A 675 7.12 16.79 -40.73
N LYS A 676 5.95 17.39 -40.99
CA LYS A 676 5.56 17.92 -42.32
C LYS A 676 6.47 19.06 -42.80
N LEU A 677 6.91 19.93 -41.90
CA LEU A 677 7.87 21.02 -42.17
C LEU A 677 9.27 20.48 -42.50
N LEU A 678 9.75 19.52 -41.72
CA LEU A 678 11.10 18.94 -41.85
C LEU A 678 11.25 18.12 -43.15
N LYS A 679 10.20 17.43 -43.61
CA LYS A 679 10.23 16.49 -44.74
C LYS A 679 11.39 15.48 -44.62
N GLY A 680 11.31 14.59 -43.64
CA GLY A 680 12.38 13.66 -43.27
C GLY A 680 13.50 14.33 -42.45
N PRO A 681 14.43 13.54 -41.87
CA PRO A 681 14.54 12.09 -41.93
C PRO A 681 13.77 11.39 -40.80
N VAL A 682 12.75 12.06 -40.25
CA VAL A 682 11.79 11.47 -39.32
C VAL A 682 10.38 11.57 -39.87
N GLU A 683 9.54 10.58 -39.54
CA GLU A 683 8.13 10.50 -39.94
C GLU A 683 7.26 9.95 -38.81
N LEU A 684 5.95 10.21 -38.87
CA LEU A 684 4.97 9.66 -37.93
C LEU A 684 4.26 8.48 -38.59
N VAL A 685 4.56 7.27 -38.12
CA VAL A 685 3.95 6.03 -38.61
C VAL A 685 2.79 5.66 -37.69
N GLU A 686 1.59 5.54 -38.25
CA GLU A 686 0.40 5.08 -37.53
C GLU A 686 0.39 3.54 -37.51
N LEU A 687 0.63 2.95 -36.32
CA LEU A 687 0.76 1.49 -36.15
C LEU A 687 -0.57 0.82 -35.79
N LYS A 688 -1.49 1.59 -35.17
CA LYS A 688 -2.87 1.22 -34.86
C LYS A 688 -3.72 2.50 -34.98
N PRO A 689 -5.04 2.42 -35.22
CA PRO A 689 -5.90 3.62 -35.31
C PRO A 689 -5.71 4.53 -34.09
N GLY A 690 -5.30 5.78 -34.33
CA GLY A 690 -5.04 6.78 -33.30
C GLY A 690 -3.67 6.66 -32.59
N TYR A 691 -2.87 5.62 -32.82
CA TYR A 691 -1.55 5.44 -32.21
C TYR A 691 -0.42 5.61 -33.24
N LYS A 692 0.33 6.70 -33.08
CA LYS A 692 1.43 7.10 -33.95
C LYS A 692 2.76 7.08 -33.20
N VAL A 693 3.80 6.63 -33.89
CA VAL A 693 5.18 6.70 -33.40
C VAL A 693 6.07 7.51 -34.34
N LEU A 694 6.95 8.30 -33.78
CA LEU A 694 8.05 8.97 -34.48
C LEU A 694 9.13 7.93 -34.79
N GLN A 695 9.37 7.67 -36.07
CA GLN A 695 10.44 6.82 -36.58
C GLN A 695 11.44 7.65 -37.37
N SER A 696 12.65 7.13 -37.61
CA SER A 696 13.58 7.72 -38.57
C SER A 696 13.71 6.86 -39.82
N THR A 697 13.66 7.53 -40.98
CA THR A 697 13.82 6.91 -42.31
C THR A 697 15.28 6.72 -42.72
N LEU A 698 16.24 7.19 -41.90
CA LEU A 698 17.67 6.98 -42.09
C LEU A 698 18.24 6.00 -41.04
N PRO A 699 19.21 5.15 -41.40
CA PRO A 699 19.84 4.23 -40.47
C PRO A 699 20.67 4.98 -39.41
N MET A 700 20.85 4.34 -38.24
CA MET A 700 21.67 4.79 -37.10
C MET A 700 23.14 5.14 -37.47
N SER A 701 23.61 4.67 -38.63
CA SER A 701 24.94 4.94 -39.19
C SER A 701 25.03 6.22 -40.05
N ALA A 702 23.94 6.96 -40.23
CA ALA A 702 23.92 8.17 -41.06
C ALA A 702 24.92 9.23 -40.53
N THR A 703 25.65 9.85 -41.44
CA THR A 703 26.69 10.83 -41.14
C THR A 703 26.13 12.25 -41.19
N ALA A 704 26.73 13.20 -40.47
CA ALA A 704 26.27 14.59 -40.48
C ALA A 704 26.23 15.20 -41.90
N ASP A 705 27.17 14.81 -42.77
CA ASP A 705 27.21 15.17 -44.19
C ASP A 705 25.91 14.82 -44.93
N ASP A 706 25.32 13.65 -44.66
CA ASP A 706 24.06 13.21 -45.26
C ASP A 706 22.92 14.19 -44.91
N PHE A 707 22.91 14.70 -43.67
CA PHE A 707 21.95 15.72 -43.25
C PHE A 707 22.20 17.05 -43.97
N VAL A 708 23.45 17.49 -44.11
CA VAL A 708 23.78 18.73 -44.84
C VAL A 708 23.38 18.64 -46.31
N ARG A 709 23.71 17.53 -46.99
CA ARG A 709 23.26 17.23 -48.37
C ARG A 709 21.73 17.21 -48.48
N SER A 710 21.05 16.59 -47.51
CA SER A 710 19.57 16.54 -47.48
C SER A 710 18.92 17.91 -47.29
N ILE A 711 19.56 18.82 -46.53
CA ILE A 711 19.07 20.19 -46.33
C ILE A 711 19.31 21.02 -47.58
N GLU A 712 20.48 20.93 -48.21
CA GLU A 712 20.77 21.65 -49.45
C GLU A 712 19.83 21.21 -50.60
N SER A 713 19.60 19.91 -50.75
CA SER A 713 18.59 19.39 -51.69
C SER A 713 17.19 19.97 -51.40
N TYR A 714 16.79 20.03 -50.13
CA TYR A 714 15.52 20.65 -49.73
C TYR A 714 15.50 22.17 -49.95
N ARG A 715 16.62 22.88 -49.77
CA ARG A 715 16.74 24.30 -50.08
C ARG A 715 16.54 24.56 -51.57
N ARG A 716 17.15 23.74 -52.44
CA ARG A 716 16.96 23.79 -53.90
C ARG A 716 15.54 23.44 -54.35
N ASP A 717 14.85 22.52 -53.67
CA ASP A 717 13.40 22.30 -53.85
C ASP A 717 12.57 23.53 -53.49
N ARG A 718 12.81 24.12 -52.31
CA ARG A 718 12.06 25.32 -51.88
C ARG A 718 12.34 26.53 -52.77
N ALA A 719 13.58 26.74 -53.20
CA ALA A 719 13.95 27.83 -54.12
C ALA A 719 13.17 27.73 -55.45
N ARG A 720 13.24 26.57 -56.13
CA ARG A 720 12.50 26.32 -57.38
C ARG A 720 10.99 26.48 -57.22
N ARG A 721 10.43 26.14 -56.05
CA ARG A 721 9.01 26.33 -55.76
C ARG A 721 8.65 27.82 -55.56
N VAL A 722 9.45 28.60 -54.83
CA VAL A 722 9.27 30.07 -54.76
C VAL A 722 9.40 30.71 -56.15
N GLU A 723 10.39 30.30 -56.96
CA GLU A 723 10.58 30.77 -58.34
C GLU A 723 9.40 30.44 -59.26
N ALA A 724 8.70 29.32 -59.00
CA ALA A 724 7.45 28.94 -59.66
C ALA A 724 6.18 29.59 -59.06
N GLY A 725 6.31 30.48 -58.07
CA GLY A 725 5.21 31.20 -57.43
C GLY A 725 4.55 30.50 -56.23
N ASP A 726 5.08 29.36 -55.76
CA ASP A 726 4.68 28.73 -54.50
C ASP A 726 5.33 29.44 -53.29
N GLU A 727 4.74 30.57 -52.89
CA GLU A 727 5.13 31.31 -51.68
C GLU A 727 5.03 30.45 -50.39
N SER A 728 4.29 29.34 -50.38
CA SER A 728 4.25 28.43 -49.21
C SER A 728 5.57 27.68 -48.99
N ALA A 729 6.47 27.67 -49.98
CA ALA A 729 7.83 27.18 -49.85
C ALA A 729 8.75 28.13 -49.05
N ARG A 730 8.34 29.38 -48.81
CA ARG A 730 9.12 30.45 -48.19
C ARG A 730 9.09 30.36 -46.66
N LEU A 731 10.09 29.70 -46.08
CA LEU A 731 10.20 29.52 -44.63
C LEU A 731 10.55 30.83 -43.91
N SER A 732 9.97 31.02 -42.72
CA SER A 732 10.31 32.06 -41.75
C SER A 732 10.00 31.53 -40.35
N PHE A 733 11.01 31.44 -39.49
CA PHE A 733 10.87 30.97 -38.11
C PHE A 733 10.96 32.14 -37.11
N PRO A 734 10.44 31.99 -35.87
CA PRO A 734 10.68 32.96 -34.80
C PRO A 734 12.18 33.20 -34.61
N LYS A 735 12.58 34.48 -34.55
CA LYS A 735 13.97 34.87 -34.31
C LYS A 735 14.08 35.40 -32.88
N PRO A 736 15.15 35.05 -32.13
CA PRO A 736 15.39 35.63 -30.81
C PRO A 736 15.40 37.16 -30.90
N SER A 737 14.60 37.83 -30.08
CA SER A 737 14.55 39.29 -30.05
C SER A 737 15.75 39.84 -29.26
N ALA A 738 16.57 40.64 -29.92
CA ALA A 738 17.54 41.48 -29.22
C ALA A 738 16.78 42.50 -28.35
N LYS A 739 17.10 42.57 -27.05
CA LYS A 739 16.50 43.56 -26.14
C LYS A 739 16.94 44.97 -26.57
N ALA A 740 15.99 45.89 -26.71
CA ALA A 740 16.28 47.26 -27.13
C ALA A 740 16.88 48.10 -25.99
N ALA A 741 17.88 48.92 -26.29
CA ALA A 741 18.55 49.78 -25.31
C ALA A 741 17.80 51.10 -25.06
N PRO A 742 17.76 51.63 -23.81
CA PRO A 742 17.06 52.87 -23.47
C PRO A 742 17.87 54.13 -23.84
N ALA A 743 17.15 55.22 -24.15
CA ALA A 743 17.73 56.52 -24.49
C ALA A 743 18.09 57.38 -23.26
N LYS A 744 19.11 58.25 -23.38
CA LYS A 744 19.68 59.05 -22.28
C LYS A 744 19.05 60.43 -22.11
N ALA A 745 18.99 60.92 -20.87
CA ALA A 745 18.79 62.32 -20.49
C ALA A 745 20.06 62.90 -19.79
N PRO A 746 20.27 64.23 -19.72
CA PRO A 746 21.62 64.79 -19.55
C PRO A 746 22.06 65.16 -18.12
N VAL A 747 23.15 64.52 -17.68
CA VAL A 747 24.37 65.08 -17.03
C VAL A 747 24.24 66.14 -15.91
N GLY A 748 24.65 65.76 -14.69
CA GLY A 748 25.14 66.65 -13.62
C GLY A 748 26.46 66.13 -13.03
N LYS A 749 27.52 66.97 -12.99
CA LYS A 749 28.92 66.63 -12.61
C LYS A 749 29.02 66.31 -11.09
N ALA A 750 29.79 65.37 -10.53
CA ALA A 750 31.13 64.79 -10.81
C ALA A 750 32.33 65.72 -10.52
N PRO A 751 33.57 65.22 -10.27
CA PRO A 751 34.04 63.86 -9.86
C PRO A 751 34.36 63.84 -8.32
N LEU A 752 35.23 63.07 -7.63
CA LEU A 752 36.41 62.15 -7.82
C LEU A 752 36.38 61.06 -6.68
N ALA A 753 37.37 60.16 -6.46
CA ALA A 753 38.08 59.14 -7.29
C ALA A 753 39.25 58.50 -6.47
N LYS A 754 39.36 57.15 -6.40
CA LYS A 754 40.60 56.30 -6.38
C LYS A 754 40.31 54.82 -5.97
N ALA A 755 41.24 53.92 -6.31
CA ALA A 755 41.23 52.44 -6.12
C ALA A 755 42.68 51.96 -5.82
N PRO A 756 43.16 50.69 -6.03
CA PRO A 756 42.52 49.37 -6.26
C PRO A 756 43.19 48.20 -5.43
N VAL A 757 43.13 46.94 -5.93
CA VAL A 757 44.03 45.75 -5.66
C VAL A 757 43.69 44.85 -4.44
N ALA A 758 43.80 43.49 -4.45
CA ALA A 758 43.69 42.39 -5.45
C ALA A 758 43.80 41.02 -4.71
N LYS A 759 43.53 39.86 -5.37
CA LYS A 759 43.85 38.49 -4.87
C LYS A 759 44.18 37.47 -5.99
N ALA A 760 45.05 36.49 -5.69
CA ALA A 760 45.48 35.38 -6.55
C ALA A 760 46.06 34.20 -5.67
N PRO A 761 46.54 33.04 -6.19
CA PRO A 761 46.18 31.71 -5.64
C PRO A 761 47.34 30.83 -5.10
N VAL A 762 47.05 29.61 -4.60
CA VAL A 762 48.03 28.63 -4.02
C VAL A 762 47.63 27.16 -4.29
N GLY A 763 48.61 26.25 -4.35
CA GLY A 763 48.43 24.78 -4.23
C GLY A 763 49.75 23.99 -3.99
N LYS A 764 49.64 22.66 -3.75
CA LYS A 764 50.70 21.63 -3.53
C LYS A 764 51.36 21.52 -2.12
N ALA A 765 52.04 20.39 -1.83
CA ALA A 765 52.61 19.93 -0.53
C ALA A 765 53.98 19.17 -0.76
N PRO A 766 54.56 18.19 0.03
CA PRO A 766 54.04 17.33 1.14
C PRO A 766 55.00 16.94 2.34
N VAL A 767 54.44 16.22 3.35
CA VAL A 767 54.99 15.09 4.19
C VAL A 767 56.45 15.06 4.74
N ALA A 768 56.61 14.88 6.08
CA ALA A 768 57.64 14.07 6.84
C ALA A 768 57.59 14.35 8.38
N LYS A 769 58.19 13.65 9.38
CA LYS A 769 58.81 12.30 9.58
C LYS A 769 58.97 11.95 11.11
N ALA A 770 58.45 10.78 11.57
CA ALA A 770 58.88 9.98 12.77
C ALA A 770 58.88 10.65 14.20
N LYS A 771 58.87 9.97 15.38
CA LYS A 771 58.81 8.54 15.82
C LYS A 771 58.23 8.46 17.28
N ALA A 772 57.80 7.29 17.78
CA ALA A 772 57.17 7.07 19.12
C ALA A 772 58.18 6.60 20.22
N PRO A 773 57.82 6.53 21.55
CA PRO A 773 57.08 5.35 22.09
C PRO A 773 56.20 5.54 23.40
N LEU A 774 55.39 4.50 23.70
CA LEU A 774 54.93 3.94 25.01
C LEU A 774 54.60 4.81 26.26
N GLY A 775 53.42 4.56 26.87
CA GLY A 775 53.08 4.95 28.27
C GLY A 775 51.69 4.47 28.75
N LEU A 776 51.53 4.14 30.05
CA LEU A 776 50.27 3.64 30.67
C LEU A 776 49.56 4.74 31.49
N ALA A 777 48.21 4.69 31.60
CA ALA A 777 47.50 4.93 32.89
C ALA A 777 46.01 4.50 32.91
N LYS A 778 45.70 3.60 33.85
CA LYS A 778 44.44 3.27 34.56
C LYS A 778 43.12 4.03 34.28
N ALA A 779 42.03 3.26 34.21
CA ALA A 779 40.70 3.67 34.69
C ALA A 779 40.59 3.61 36.23
N VAL A 780 39.72 4.41 36.85
CA VAL A 780 39.42 4.42 38.29
C VAL A 780 37.92 4.63 38.54
N THR A 781 37.36 3.90 39.52
CA THR A 781 35.96 3.93 39.96
C THR A 781 35.68 4.97 41.05
N PRO A 782 34.48 5.57 41.11
CA PRO A 782 33.97 6.17 42.35
C PRO A 782 33.46 5.08 43.31
N SER A 783 33.81 5.19 44.59
CA SER A 783 33.36 4.33 45.69
C SER A 783 32.31 5.04 46.56
N GLY A 784 31.30 4.32 47.07
CA GLY A 784 30.37 4.84 48.07
C GLY A 784 30.58 4.25 49.48
N PRO A 785 29.86 4.75 50.50
CA PRO A 785 29.58 4.06 51.77
C PRO A 785 28.08 3.63 51.82
N ALA A 786 27.73 2.35 52.06
CA ALA A 786 27.66 1.66 53.35
C ALA A 786 26.47 2.08 54.25
N GLY A 787 25.57 1.19 54.72
CA GLY A 787 25.47 -0.27 54.50
C GLY A 787 24.47 -0.98 55.43
N ILE A 788 24.82 -2.20 55.88
CA ILE A 788 24.21 -3.01 56.97
C ILE A 788 23.14 -4.09 56.60
N LYS A 789 23.67 -5.30 56.33
CA LYS A 789 23.29 -6.65 56.85
C LYS A 789 21.83 -7.19 56.74
N ARG A 790 21.71 -8.37 56.11
CA ARG A 790 21.28 -9.64 56.76
C ARG A 790 21.98 -10.85 56.08
N PRO A 791 22.01 -12.06 56.69
CA PRO A 791 23.12 -13.01 56.51
C PRO A 791 22.95 -14.07 55.41
N LEU A 792 24.07 -14.74 55.10
CA LEU A 792 24.21 -15.88 54.19
C LEU A 792 24.50 -17.16 55.00
N VAL A 793 23.98 -18.30 54.55
CA VAL A 793 24.38 -19.66 55.00
C VAL A 793 24.62 -20.53 53.76
N ALA A 794 25.58 -21.47 53.87
CA ALA A 794 26.20 -22.15 52.74
C ALA A 794 25.33 -23.22 52.04
N ALA A 795 25.77 -23.59 50.84
CA ALA A 795 25.31 -24.78 50.13
C ALA A 795 25.90 -26.07 50.73
N ALA A 796 25.31 -27.22 50.39
CA ALA A 796 25.85 -28.55 50.63
C ALA A 796 25.65 -29.43 49.39
N GLU A 797 26.66 -30.20 49.01
CA GLU A 797 26.61 -31.12 47.86
C GLU A 797 26.17 -32.53 48.28
N SER A 798 25.43 -33.22 47.40
CA SER A 798 25.55 -34.67 47.13
C SER A 798 24.42 -35.15 46.20
N ALA A 799 24.45 -36.33 45.58
CA ALA A 799 25.52 -37.06 44.87
C ALA A 799 24.88 -38.38 44.35
N LEU A 800 25.32 -38.89 43.19
CA LEU A 800 24.98 -40.23 42.66
C LEU A 800 23.49 -40.40 42.22
N LYS A 801 23.12 -41.32 41.30
CA LYS A 801 23.87 -42.32 40.52
C LYS A 801 23.16 -42.60 39.18
N ARG A 802 23.90 -42.88 38.10
CA ARG A 802 23.36 -43.55 36.89
C ARG A 802 23.35 -45.08 37.07
N PRO A 803 22.49 -45.79 36.33
CA PRO A 803 22.97 -46.99 35.65
C PRO A 803 22.49 -47.16 34.19
N ARG A 804 23.34 -47.85 33.42
CA ARG A 804 23.15 -48.65 32.19
C ARG A 804 24.25 -49.75 32.27
N PRO A 805 24.22 -50.86 31.51
CA PRO A 805 23.32 -51.24 30.41
C PRO A 805 22.30 -52.31 30.89
N ASP A 806 21.62 -53.18 30.13
CA ASP A 806 22.04 -53.98 28.95
C ASP A 806 20.93 -54.29 27.94
N ALA A 807 21.31 -54.93 26.82
CA ALA A 807 20.43 -55.20 25.67
C ALA A 807 19.68 -56.55 25.74
N GLY A 808 18.48 -56.59 25.18
CA GLY A 808 17.68 -57.81 24.95
C GLY A 808 16.52 -57.51 24.00
N ALA A 809 16.26 -58.39 23.03
CA ALA A 809 15.38 -58.10 21.89
C ALA A 809 14.08 -58.91 21.89
N SER A 810 12.96 -58.28 21.51
CA SER A 810 11.83 -58.94 20.84
C SER A 810 10.85 -57.91 20.26
N THR A 811 10.43 -58.09 19.01
CA THR A 811 9.37 -57.32 18.36
C THR A 811 7.98 -57.94 18.59
N PRO A 812 6.91 -57.15 18.79
CA PRO A 812 5.54 -57.57 18.54
C PRO A 812 5.14 -57.28 17.07
N ALA A 813 4.24 -58.10 16.51
CA ALA A 813 3.94 -58.12 15.08
C ALA A 813 2.75 -57.23 14.66
N VAL A 814 2.68 -56.91 13.36
CA VAL A 814 1.58 -56.16 12.73
C VAL A 814 0.32 -57.01 12.66
N ALA A 815 -0.78 -56.54 13.28
CA ALA A 815 -2.12 -57.07 13.06
C ALA A 815 -2.80 -56.33 11.90
N LYS A 816 -3.27 -57.06 10.88
CA LYS A 816 -4.08 -56.51 9.77
C LYS A 816 -5.57 -56.77 10.02
N ALA A 817 -6.39 -55.73 9.92
CA ALA A 817 -7.84 -55.82 9.84
C ALA A 817 -8.32 -55.92 8.36
N PRO A 818 -9.52 -56.45 8.07
CA PRO A 818 -9.87 -56.92 6.72
C PRO A 818 -10.42 -55.84 5.78
N VAL A 819 -10.19 -56.05 4.48
CA VAL A 819 -10.77 -55.25 3.38
C VAL A 819 -12.12 -55.83 2.97
N THR A 820 -13.20 -55.05 3.10
CA THR A 820 -14.49 -55.34 2.48
C THR A 820 -14.53 -54.81 1.04
N LYS A 821 -15.10 -55.58 0.11
CA LYS A 821 -15.27 -55.18 -1.30
C LYS A 821 -16.73 -54.83 -1.59
N ALA A 822 -16.98 -53.65 -2.15
CA ALA A 822 -18.23 -53.33 -2.85
C ALA A 822 -18.11 -53.70 -4.35
N PRO A 823 -19.21 -54.07 -5.03
CA PRO A 823 -19.16 -54.59 -6.40
C PRO A 823 -19.19 -53.47 -7.48
N VAL A 824 -18.50 -53.70 -8.59
CA VAL A 824 -18.55 -52.86 -9.80
C VAL A 824 -19.71 -53.28 -10.69
N ALA A 825 -20.49 -52.30 -11.17
CA ALA A 825 -21.59 -52.53 -12.11
C ALA A 825 -21.07 -52.94 -13.50
N LYS A 826 -21.72 -53.92 -14.14
CA LYS A 826 -21.36 -54.39 -15.50
C LYS A 826 -22.14 -53.62 -16.56
N ARG A 827 -21.41 -53.04 -17.54
CA ARG A 827 -21.98 -52.70 -18.86
C ARG A 827 -22.46 -53.97 -19.58
N LYS A 828 -23.48 -53.81 -20.43
CA LYS A 828 -23.84 -54.74 -21.50
C LYS A 828 -24.57 -53.96 -22.60
N ALA A 829 -24.23 -54.23 -23.85
CA ALA A 829 -24.61 -53.43 -25.04
C ALA A 829 -24.20 -51.96 -24.88
#